data_AF-A0A7C4VQU0-F1
#
_entry.id   AF-A0A7C4VQU0-F1
#
_cell.length_a   1.000
_cell.length_b   1.000
_cell.length_c   1.000
_cell.angle_alpha   90.00
_cell.angle_beta   90.00
_cell.angle_gamma   90.00
#
_symmetry.space_group_name_H-M   'P 1'
#
loop_
_entity.id
_entity.type
_entity.pdbx_description
1 polymer ?
#
loop_
_entity_poly.entity_id
_entity_poly.type
_entity_poly.pdbx_seq_one_letter_code
_entity_poly.pdbx_strand_id
1 'polypeptide(L)'
;YILENELYQKEYVLHYTNATFVLNPNYKFEKGLFAGFDPKNRKYDKSKWAFQLDADGKPKRDMTLKDPLCVFNQLKKHYSRYSLKTVSDVTGTSEADLLAVYKAFTVTGKPDKAGTILYAMGWTQHTIGVQIIRTMSIVQLLLGNIGMAGGGVNALRGESNVQGSTDHALLFHIWPGYLGVPSAKAQKLEDVLKRRPQSKDPVSLNWWQNEPKYIVSFLKAIFGEKATAENEFGYPWMPKLEEGKNYSWLDLFDDMYKGSIKGLLAWGMNPACSGANANKTRKALANLDWLINVNLFDNETGSFWKGPGMKPSEIGTEVFMLPACVSVEKEGSITNSGRWVQWRYAGPKPLGNSRPDGDIILELGLKLKEIYQKEGGVFPDPILNLKWDYMSQGLYDPHKVAKIINGTFVKTVKIGDKEYKAGSQVPSFAFLQADGSTACGNWIYSGCYPDAGNMAARRKTTDAINQIGLYPEFAWAWPVNRRILYNRASVDLKGQPFDAKRWVIKWEGGKWIGDIPDGPAPPLADADGKPNPNGKHPFIMTLHGMGQLFGPGLNDGPFPEHYEAMECPIEKNPLSDQLHSPTVPMYTSAADQFAATCDPKYPYVCSTYRVSEHWQTGLMTRPQPWLLELQPQVFVEMSEELAKLKNIQNGERVIVSTVRGSLEATAIVTKRFKPMNIAGTIVYPIGLPYNYGWRWPVSGSEESANLLTASTGDSNTRIPETKTFMANVSKK
;
A
#
# COMPACT_ATOMS: atom_id res chain seq x y z
N TYR A 1 23.65 -10.75 11.85
CA TYR A 1 23.09 -11.59 12.93
C TYR A 1 22.49 -12.92 12.44
N ILE A 2 21.29 -12.97 11.83
CA ILE A 2 20.63 -14.25 11.41
C ILE A 2 21.56 -15.16 10.59
N LEU A 3 22.16 -14.60 9.53
CA LEU A 3 23.00 -15.33 8.59
C LEU A 3 24.35 -15.78 9.18
N GLU A 4 24.86 -15.02 10.14
CA GLU A 4 26.16 -15.25 10.79
C GLU A 4 26.06 -16.35 11.86
N ASN A 5 24.92 -16.42 12.54
CA ASN A 5 24.65 -17.40 13.60
C ASN A 5 23.82 -18.59 13.10
N GLU A 6 23.60 -18.69 11.79
CA GLU A 6 22.81 -19.76 11.14
C GLU A 6 21.41 -19.97 11.73
N LEU A 7 20.75 -18.89 12.13
CA LEU A 7 19.43 -18.92 12.81
C LEU A 7 18.24 -18.95 11.84
N TYR A 8 18.50 -19.16 10.54
CA TYR A 8 17.46 -19.25 9.52
C TYR A 8 16.89 -20.66 9.43
N GLN A 9 15.61 -20.78 9.04
CA GLN A 9 14.94 -22.06 8.82
C GLN A 9 15.44 -22.63 7.47
N LYS A 10 16.42 -23.55 7.52
CA LYS A 10 17.19 -23.99 6.35
C LYS A 10 16.34 -24.62 5.24
N GLU A 11 15.40 -25.49 5.59
CA GLU A 11 14.54 -26.18 4.62
C GLU A 11 13.65 -25.16 3.88
N TYR A 12 13.01 -24.27 4.61
CA TYR A 12 12.18 -23.18 4.12
C TYR A 12 12.97 -22.27 3.17
N VAL A 13 14.16 -21.84 3.60
CA VAL A 13 15.02 -20.95 2.79
C VAL A 13 15.41 -21.63 1.47
N LEU A 14 15.81 -22.90 1.50
CA LEU A 14 16.23 -23.65 0.31
C LEU A 14 15.10 -23.86 -0.70
N HIS A 15 13.91 -24.20 -0.21
CA HIS A 15 12.81 -24.67 -1.06
C HIS A 15 11.78 -23.61 -1.40
N TYR A 16 11.52 -22.65 -0.51
CA TYR A 16 10.42 -21.68 -0.65
C TYR A 16 10.89 -20.26 -0.94
N THR A 17 12.19 -20.01 -0.97
CA THR A 17 12.77 -18.71 -1.33
C THR A 17 13.67 -18.81 -2.56
N ASN A 18 14.01 -17.66 -3.14
CA ASN A 18 14.96 -17.60 -4.24
C ASN A 18 16.44 -17.62 -3.78
N ALA A 19 16.75 -18.01 -2.54
CA ALA A 19 18.12 -18.13 -2.01
C ALA A 19 19.09 -18.91 -2.93
N THR A 20 18.56 -19.94 -3.60
CA THR A 20 19.33 -20.84 -4.48
C THR A 20 19.54 -20.28 -5.88
N PHE A 21 18.88 -19.19 -6.27
CA PHE A 21 18.95 -18.67 -7.64
C PHE A 21 20.31 -18.02 -7.89
N VAL A 22 20.90 -18.24 -9.06
CA VAL A 22 22.21 -17.68 -9.43
C VAL A 22 22.04 -16.36 -10.17
N LEU A 23 22.69 -15.29 -9.69
CA LEU A 23 22.64 -13.95 -10.28
C LEU A 23 23.50 -13.84 -11.54
N ASN A 24 23.15 -12.90 -12.42
CA ASN A 24 23.98 -12.50 -13.54
C ASN A 24 25.39 -12.07 -13.05
N PRO A 25 26.50 -12.49 -13.69
CA PRO A 25 27.85 -12.08 -13.29
C PRO A 25 28.10 -10.56 -13.30
N ASN A 26 27.30 -9.79 -14.05
CA ASN A 26 27.36 -8.33 -14.09
C ASN A 26 26.69 -7.66 -12.89
N TYR A 27 26.02 -8.42 -12.02
CA TYR A 27 25.51 -7.88 -10.76
C TYR A 27 26.69 -7.44 -9.88
N LYS A 28 26.62 -6.19 -9.41
CA LYS A 28 27.57 -5.61 -8.47
C LYS A 28 26.85 -4.63 -7.55
N PHE A 29 27.38 -4.48 -6.35
CA PHE A 29 27.07 -3.40 -5.43
C PHE A 29 28.39 -2.82 -4.90
N GLU A 30 28.56 -1.51 -5.02
CA GLU A 30 29.78 -0.81 -4.63
C GLU A 30 29.43 0.61 -4.18
N LYS A 31 29.98 1.03 -3.03
CA LYS A 31 29.87 2.40 -2.51
C LYS A 31 28.43 2.95 -2.47
N GLY A 32 27.46 2.11 -2.11
CA GLY A 32 26.07 2.53 -2.00
C GLY A 32 25.32 2.59 -3.34
N LEU A 33 25.88 2.04 -4.42
CA LEU A 33 25.23 1.99 -5.72
C LEU A 33 25.24 0.56 -6.28
N PHE A 34 24.10 0.14 -6.82
CA PHE A 34 24.00 -1.11 -7.58
C PHE A 34 24.55 -0.93 -9.01
N ALA A 35 24.85 -2.05 -9.67
CA ALA A 35 25.19 -2.04 -11.09
C ALA A 35 24.06 -1.43 -11.93
N GLY A 36 24.42 -0.60 -12.92
CA GLY A 36 23.48 -0.01 -13.87
C GLY A 36 22.96 1.38 -13.50
N PHE A 37 23.53 2.07 -12.51
CA PHE A 37 23.08 3.43 -12.17
C PHE A 37 23.41 4.45 -13.27
N ASP A 38 22.41 5.21 -13.69
CA ASP A 38 22.54 6.41 -14.52
C ASP A 38 22.36 7.66 -13.65
N PRO A 39 23.44 8.43 -13.37
CA PRO A 39 23.36 9.61 -12.52
C PRO A 39 22.59 10.77 -13.17
N LYS A 40 22.52 10.84 -14.50
CA LYS A 40 21.81 11.93 -15.20
C LYS A 40 20.31 11.79 -15.03
N ASN A 41 19.80 10.58 -15.17
CA ASN A 41 18.37 10.28 -15.07
C ASN A 41 17.93 9.80 -13.68
N ARG A 42 18.88 9.58 -12.76
CA ARG A 42 18.65 9.06 -11.40
C ARG A 42 17.84 7.76 -11.41
N LYS A 43 18.26 6.82 -12.27
CA LYS A 43 17.58 5.53 -12.52
C LYS A 43 18.60 4.41 -12.71
N TYR A 44 18.16 3.17 -12.53
CA TYR A 44 18.97 1.98 -12.79
C TYR A 44 18.52 1.23 -14.04
N ASP A 45 19.48 0.72 -14.81
CA ASP A 45 19.29 -0.40 -15.73
C ASP A 45 19.15 -1.71 -14.94
N LYS A 46 17.91 -2.09 -14.66
CA LYS A 46 17.57 -3.29 -13.87
C LYS A 46 17.92 -4.60 -14.57
N SER A 47 18.29 -4.58 -15.87
CA SER A 47 18.73 -5.80 -16.58
C SER A 47 20.00 -6.40 -15.95
N LYS A 48 20.82 -5.55 -15.30
CA LYS A 48 22.02 -5.97 -14.56
C LYS A 48 21.71 -6.81 -13.32
N TRP A 49 20.45 -6.88 -12.90
CA TRP A 49 20.00 -7.63 -11.73
C TRP A 49 19.25 -8.92 -12.11
N ALA A 50 19.30 -9.34 -13.38
CA ALA A 50 18.66 -10.57 -13.82
C ALA A 50 19.29 -11.82 -13.19
N PHE A 51 18.53 -12.92 -13.17
CA PHE A 51 19.05 -14.25 -12.85
C PHE A 51 19.70 -14.88 -14.09
N GLN A 52 20.68 -15.75 -13.88
CA GLN A 52 21.13 -16.68 -14.93
C GLN A 52 20.00 -17.66 -15.22
N LEU A 53 19.84 -18.02 -16.49
CA LEU A 53 18.89 -19.04 -16.92
C LEU A 53 19.64 -20.32 -17.30
N ASP A 54 19.03 -21.48 -17.07
CA ASP A 54 19.49 -22.76 -17.60
C ASP A 54 19.06 -22.97 -19.07
N ALA A 55 19.38 -24.13 -19.64
CA ALA A 55 19.06 -24.46 -21.03
C ALA A 55 17.55 -24.49 -21.33
N ASP A 56 16.70 -24.68 -20.31
CA ASP A 56 15.24 -24.68 -20.43
C ASP A 56 14.64 -23.27 -20.21
N GLY A 57 15.47 -22.26 -19.95
CA GLY A 57 15.02 -20.91 -19.65
C GLY A 57 14.47 -20.73 -18.22
N LYS A 58 14.76 -21.66 -17.30
CA LYS A 58 14.42 -21.52 -15.87
C LYS A 58 15.58 -20.82 -15.14
N PRO A 59 15.34 -20.08 -14.04
CA PRO A 59 16.42 -19.56 -13.22
C PRO A 59 17.34 -20.70 -12.77
N LYS A 60 18.65 -20.58 -13.04
CA LYS A 60 19.66 -21.54 -12.58
C LYS A 60 19.65 -21.56 -11.05
N ARG A 61 19.70 -22.76 -10.47
CA ARG A 61 19.68 -22.95 -9.01
C ARG A 61 20.91 -23.73 -8.53
N ASP A 62 21.48 -23.29 -7.43
CA ASP A 62 22.43 -24.07 -6.63
C ASP A 62 21.82 -24.41 -5.28
N MET A 63 21.38 -25.66 -5.13
CA MET A 63 20.79 -26.17 -3.90
C MET A 63 21.83 -26.36 -2.77
N THR A 64 23.12 -26.33 -3.10
CA THR A 64 24.20 -26.45 -2.10
C THR A 64 24.56 -25.13 -1.42
N LEU A 65 24.10 -23.99 -1.98
CA LEU A 65 24.42 -22.63 -1.55
C LEU A 65 25.93 -22.31 -1.56
N LYS A 66 26.71 -23.00 -2.41
CA LYS A 66 28.16 -22.80 -2.54
C LYS A 66 28.54 -21.86 -3.68
N ASP A 67 27.70 -21.71 -4.69
CA ASP A 67 27.93 -20.80 -5.80
C ASP A 67 28.03 -19.37 -5.25
N PRO A 68 29.15 -18.65 -5.47
CA PRO A 68 29.34 -17.31 -4.93
C PRO A 68 28.30 -16.30 -5.47
N LEU A 69 27.70 -16.57 -6.63
CA LEU A 69 26.67 -15.75 -7.25
C LEU A 69 25.25 -16.18 -6.88
N CYS A 70 25.05 -17.21 -6.06
CA CYS A 70 23.70 -17.49 -5.57
C CYS A 70 23.21 -16.36 -4.66
N VAL A 71 21.89 -16.12 -4.67
CA VAL A 71 21.24 -15.06 -3.89
C VAL A 71 21.63 -15.11 -2.42
N PHE A 72 21.73 -16.30 -1.83
CA PHE A 72 22.12 -16.47 -0.43
C PHE A 72 23.51 -15.90 -0.12
N ASN A 73 24.51 -16.19 -0.96
CA ASN A 73 25.87 -15.69 -0.76
C ASN A 73 25.98 -14.19 -1.05
N GLN A 74 25.23 -13.68 -2.03
CA GLN A 74 25.16 -12.24 -2.30
C GLN A 74 24.45 -11.48 -1.18
N LEU A 75 23.42 -12.08 -0.57
CA LEU A 75 22.75 -11.55 0.62
C LEU A 75 23.71 -11.46 1.81
N LYS A 76 24.47 -12.54 2.08
CA LYS A 76 25.52 -12.55 3.13
C LYS A 76 26.56 -11.45 2.88
N LYS A 77 27.03 -11.31 1.64
CA LYS A 77 27.98 -10.27 1.26
C LYS A 77 27.42 -8.86 1.46
N HIS A 78 26.21 -8.60 0.99
CA HIS A 78 25.57 -7.28 1.06
C HIS A 78 25.42 -6.78 2.50
N TYR A 79 24.93 -7.65 3.39
CA TYR A 79 24.62 -7.31 4.78
C TYR A 79 25.82 -7.46 5.74
N SER A 80 26.98 -7.91 5.28
CA SER A 80 28.18 -8.05 6.12
C SER A 80 28.67 -6.73 6.75
N ARG A 81 28.33 -5.59 6.13
CA ARG A 81 28.65 -4.24 6.61
C ARG A 81 27.80 -3.80 7.81
N TYR A 82 26.66 -4.45 8.05
CA TYR A 82 25.72 -4.10 9.12
C TYR A 82 26.11 -4.80 10.42
N SER A 83 27.30 -4.48 10.92
CA SER A 83 27.79 -4.97 12.21
C SER A 83 26.96 -4.40 13.38
N LEU A 84 27.02 -5.04 14.55
CA LEU A 84 26.32 -4.56 15.75
C LEU A 84 26.68 -3.09 16.08
N LYS A 85 27.98 -2.77 16.03
CA LYS A 85 28.49 -1.42 16.23
C LYS A 85 27.98 -0.45 15.16
N THR A 86 28.08 -0.80 13.89
CA THR A 86 27.63 0.06 12.79
C THR A 86 26.13 0.37 12.89
N VAL A 87 25.31 -0.62 13.23
CA VAL A 87 23.87 -0.40 13.46
C VAL A 87 23.63 0.47 14.69
N SER A 88 24.37 0.28 15.77
CA SER A 88 24.28 1.15 16.95
C SER A 88 24.64 2.60 16.59
N ASP A 89 25.73 2.82 15.85
CA ASP A 89 26.17 4.15 15.40
C ASP A 89 25.10 4.82 14.52
N VAL A 90 24.45 4.10 13.60
CA VAL A 90 23.44 4.65 12.67
C VAL A 90 22.10 4.89 13.36
N THR A 91 21.67 4.00 14.25
CA THR A 91 20.30 4.04 14.82
C THR A 91 20.23 4.77 16.15
N GLY A 92 21.37 4.97 16.83
CA GLY A 92 21.43 5.42 18.23
C GLY A 92 20.89 4.41 19.25
N THR A 93 20.50 3.21 18.81
CA THR A 93 20.10 2.12 19.71
C THR A 93 21.35 1.49 20.31
N SER A 94 21.35 1.18 21.61
CA SER A 94 22.51 0.56 22.25
C SER A 94 22.79 -0.83 21.67
N GLU A 95 24.05 -1.24 21.62
CA GLU A 95 24.43 -2.60 21.20
C GLU A 95 23.74 -3.69 22.04
N ALA A 96 23.54 -3.42 23.34
CA ALA A 96 22.86 -4.33 24.25
C ALA A 96 21.38 -4.52 23.87
N ASP A 97 20.65 -3.43 23.59
CA ASP A 97 19.25 -3.48 23.20
C ASP A 97 19.08 -4.12 21.82
N LEU A 98 19.95 -3.78 20.86
CA LEU A 98 19.99 -4.43 19.55
C LEU A 98 20.15 -5.94 19.70
N LEU A 99 21.13 -6.39 20.49
CA LEU A 99 21.38 -7.81 20.71
C LEU A 99 20.20 -8.50 21.43
N ALA A 100 19.55 -7.82 22.37
CA ALA A 100 18.38 -8.35 23.06
C ALA A 100 17.22 -8.59 22.09
N VAL A 101 16.92 -7.61 21.22
CA VAL A 101 15.88 -7.73 20.18
C VAL A 101 16.24 -8.82 19.18
N TYR A 102 17.49 -8.86 18.70
CA TYR A 102 17.95 -9.86 17.75
C TYR A 102 17.80 -11.27 18.31
N LYS A 103 18.26 -11.51 19.55
CA LYS A 103 18.11 -12.80 20.22
C LYS A 103 16.64 -13.18 20.37
N ALA A 104 15.82 -12.29 20.91
CA ALA A 104 14.41 -12.57 21.16
C ALA A 104 13.65 -12.92 19.88
N PHE A 105 13.84 -12.15 18.81
CA PHE A 105 13.10 -12.37 17.57
C PHE A 105 13.58 -13.60 16.80
N THR A 106 14.89 -13.87 16.78
CA THR A 106 15.46 -14.97 15.98
C THR A 106 15.22 -16.36 16.55
N VAL A 107 14.75 -16.50 17.80
CA VAL A 107 14.20 -17.78 18.31
C VAL A 107 13.09 -18.32 17.41
N THR A 108 12.40 -17.44 16.69
CA THR A 108 11.31 -17.80 15.78
C THR A 108 11.77 -18.46 14.47
N GLY A 109 13.08 -18.56 14.22
CA GLY A 109 13.62 -19.37 13.12
C GLY A 109 13.46 -20.89 13.33
N LYS A 110 13.06 -21.31 14.54
CA LYS A 110 12.70 -22.71 14.84
C LYS A 110 11.34 -23.05 14.23
N PRO A 111 11.17 -24.22 13.58
CA PRO A 111 9.90 -24.61 12.92
C PRO A 111 8.66 -24.59 13.82
N ASP A 112 8.81 -24.82 15.13
CA ASP A 112 7.74 -24.85 16.13
C ASP A 112 7.52 -23.50 16.84
N LYS A 113 8.12 -22.42 16.30
CA LYS A 113 7.95 -21.05 16.77
C LYS A 113 7.52 -20.18 15.59
N ALA A 114 6.81 -19.10 15.91
CA ALA A 114 6.37 -18.13 14.90
C ALA A 114 6.59 -16.73 15.45
N GLY A 115 7.14 -15.87 14.61
CA GLY A 115 7.32 -14.44 14.86
C GLY A 115 6.52 -13.62 13.87
N THR A 116 5.86 -12.58 14.35
CA THR A 116 5.10 -11.64 13.51
C THR A 116 5.69 -10.24 13.61
N ILE A 117 5.65 -9.49 12.51
CA ILE A 117 6.02 -8.07 12.47
C ILE A 117 4.76 -7.27 12.19
N LEU A 118 4.38 -6.38 13.12
CA LEU A 118 3.26 -5.45 12.98
C LEU A 118 3.82 -4.08 12.64
N TYR A 119 3.42 -3.51 11.52
CA TYR A 119 3.87 -2.19 11.10
C TYR A 119 2.77 -1.46 10.31
N ALA A 120 2.92 -0.15 10.18
CA ALA A 120 2.04 0.70 9.38
C ALA A 120 2.86 1.85 8.77
N MET A 121 2.45 3.09 8.98
CA MET A 121 3.04 4.27 8.34
C MET A 121 4.43 4.66 8.82
N GLY A 122 4.82 4.20 10.02
CA GLY A 122 6.16 4.47 10.58
C GLY A 122 7.29 4.01 9.66
N TRP A 123 7.07 3.02 8.80
CA TRP A 123 8.05 2.50 7.85
C TRP A 123 7.74 2.80 6.39
N THR A 124 6.56 3.33 6.06
CA THR A 124 6.15 3.55 4.65
C THR A 124 6.32 4.98 4.18
N GLN A 125 6.56 5.94 5.10
CA GLN A 125 6.58 7.38 4.80
C GLN A 125 8.00 7.97 4.90
N HIS A 126 8.88 7.35 4.13
CA HIS A 126 10.30 7.68 3.97
C HIS A 126 10.63 7.60 2.48
N THR A 127 11.70 8.28 2.06
CA THR A 127 12.25 8.16 0.70
C THR A 127 12.68 6.73 0.30
N ILE A 128 12.87 5.86 1.30
CA ILE A 128 13.23 4.43 1.16
C ILE A 128 12.19 3.48 1.77
N GLY A 129 10.94 3.92 1.92
CA GLY A 129 9.90 3.18 2.65
C GLY A 129 9.68 1.75 2.13
N VAL A 130 9.72 1.54 0.82
CA VAL A 130 9.62 0.18 0.24
C VAL A 130 10.80 -0.70 0.65
N GLN A 131 12.00 -0.16 0.76
CA GLN A 131 13.18 -0.93 1.17
C GLN A 131 13.16 -1.31 2.66
N ILE A 132 12.62 -0.46 3.53
CA ILE A 132 12.40 -0.80 4.95
C ILE A 132 11.48 -2.04 5.06
N ILE A 133 10.37 -2.03 4.32
CA ILE A 133 9.40 -3.14 4.25
C ILE A 133 10.05 -4.40 3.66
N ARG A 134 10.91 -4.25 2.66
CA ARG A 134 11.64 -5.37 2.07
C ARG A 134 12.58 -6.03 3.07
N THR A 135 13.27 -5.26 3.90
CA THR A 135 14.15 -5.80 4.96
C THR A 135 13.38 -6.71 5.91
N MET A 136 12.22 -6.28 6.41
CA MET A 136 11.42 -7.12 7.33
C MET A 136 10.88 -8.37 6.63
N SER A 137 10.58 -8.28 5.33
CA SER A 137 10.10 -9.41 4.52
C SER A 137 11.21 -10.46 4.33
N ILE A 138 12.45 -10.00 4.10
CA ILE A 138 13.65 -10.86 4.04
C ILE A 138 13.84 -11.56 5.38
N VAL A 139 13.76 -10.84 6.50
CA VAL A 139 13.86 -11.43 7.85
C VAL A 139 12.81 -12.53 8.07
N GLN A 140 11.55 -12.26 7.74
CA GLN A 140 10.47 -13.25 7.91
C GLN A 140 10.64 -14.48 7.00
N LEU A 141 11.15 -14.31 5.78
CA LEU A 141 11.47 -15.43 4.88
C LEU A 141 12.65 -16.26 5.39
N LEU A 142 13.70 -15.62 5.92
CA LEU A 142 14.84 -16.32 6.51
C LEU A 142 14.42 -17.15 7.74
N LEU A 143 13.53 -16.61 8.57
CA LEU A 143 13.04 -17.30 9.77
C LEU A 143 11.89 -18.29 9.48
N GLY A 144 11.44 -18.43 8.23
CA GLY A 144 10.33 -19.34 7.89
C GLY A 144 8.97 -18.94 8.46
N ASN A 145 8.78 -17.65 8.78
CA ASN A 145 7.57 -17.16 9.46
C ASN A 145 6.41 -16.85 8.49
N ILE A 146 6.63 -16.79 7.17
CA ILE A 146 5.57 -16.48 6.20
C ILE A 146 4.71 -17.73 5.93
N GLY A 147 3.39 -17.57 6.05
CA GLY A 147 2.40 -18.65 5.89
C GLY A 147 2.01 -19.31 7.22
N MET A 148 2.72 -19.04 8.31
CA MET A 148 2.52 -19.64 9.64
C MET A 148 1.43 -18.93 10.45
N ALA A 149 0.71 -19.67 11.29
CA ALA A 149 -0.15 -19.08 12.32
C ALA A 149 0.69 -18.38 13.39
N GLY A 150 0.35 -17.12 13.72
CA GLY A 150 1.17 -16.27 14.61
C GLY A 150 2.44 -15.71 13.95
N GLY A 151 2.66 -16.02 12.67
CA GLY A 151 3.75 -15.50 11.86
C GLY A 151 3.33 -14.34 10.95
N GLY A 152 3.97 -14.26 9.78
CA GLY A 152 3.57 -13.35 8.71
C GLY A 152 4.05 -11.90 8.87
N VAL A 153 3.70 -11.09 7.89
CA VAL A 153 3.94 -9.64 7.89
C VAL A 153 2.58 -8.96 8.00
N ASN A 154 2.28 -8.44 9.18
CA ASN A 154 1.03 -7.78 9.47
C ASN A 154 1.16 -6.28 9.18
N ALA A 155 1.07 -5.96 7.88
CA ALA A 155 0.93 -4.59 7.40
C ALA A 155 -0.44 -4.04 7.80
N LEU A 156 -0.50 -3.34 8.93
CA LEU A 156 -1.72 -2.80 9.50
C LEU A 156 -2.20 -1.64 8.63
N ARG A 157 -3.31 -1.87 7.94
CA ARG A 157 -3.95 -0.83 7.12
C ARG A 157 -4.51 0.27 8.01
N GLY A 158 -4.48 1.50 7.50
CA GLY A 158 -4.97 2.68 8.20
C GLY A 158 -6.50 2.73 8.20
N GLU A 159 -7.10 3.27 7.14
CA GLU A 159 -8.55 3.47 7.11
C GLU A 159 -9.37 2.18 7.07
N SER A 160 -10.61 2.28 7.53
CA SER A 160 -11.56 1.17 7.61
C SER A 160 -11.72 0.40 6.31
N ASN A 161 -11.53 1.08 5.16
CA ASN A 161 -11.66 0.48 3.84
C ASN A 161 -10.47 0.83 2.90
N VAL A 162 -9.30 1.23 3.41
CA VAL A 162 -8.15 1.52 2.52
C VAL A 162 -7.72 0.27 1.75
N GLN A 163 -7.92 -0.91 2.33
CA GLN A 163 -7.74 -2.17 1.60
C GLN A 163 -8.71 -2.25 0.42
N GLY A 164 -10.00 -2.08 0.65
CA GLY A 164 -11.02 -2.15 -0.39
C GLY A 164 -10.89 -1.05 -1.45
N SER A 165 -10.57 0.20 -1.08
CA SER A 165 -10.33 1.26 -2.06
C SER A 165 -9.08 1.01 -2.92
N THR A 166 -8.05 0.39 -2.35
CA THR A 166 -6.89 -0.11 -3.12
C THR A 166 -7.30 -1.26 -4.04
N ASP A 167 -8.10 -2.20 -3.54
CA ASP A 167 -8.59 -3.35 -4.31
C ASP A 167 -9.46 -2.90 -5.50
N HIS A 168 -10.25 -1.84 -5.31
CA HIS A 168 -11.09 -1.19 -6.33
C HIS A 168 -10.35 -0.07 -7.10
N ALA A 169 -9.03 0.02 -6.91
CA ALA A 169 -8.13 0.81 -7.72
C ALA A 169 -8.41 2.33 -7.77
N LEU A 170 -8.61 2.94 -6.60
CA LEU A 170 -8.54 4.40 -6.45
C LEU A 170 -7.07 4.89 -6.43
N LEU A 171 -6.27 4.41 -7.39
CA LEU A 171 -4.86 4.73 -7.61
C LEU A 171 -4.58 4.76 -9.11
N PHE A 172 -3.82 5.76 -9.59
CA PHE A 172 -3.65 6.03 -11.02
C PHE A 172 -3.08 4.88 -11.87
N HIS A 173 -2.32 3.95 -11.26
CA HIS A 173 -1.55 2.93 -11.97
C HIS A 173 -2.22 1.55 -12.02
N ILE A 174 -3.39 1.40 -11.42
CA ILE A 174 -4.15 0.14 -11.41
C ILE A 174 -5.62 0.35 -11.79
N TRP A 175 -6.23 -0.69 -12.33
CA TRP A 175 -7.66 -0.99 -12.42
C TRP A 175 -8.03 -2.02 -11.32
N PRO A 176 -9.32 -2.19 -11.01
CA PRO A 176 -9.77 -3.09 -9.95
C PRO A 176 -9.16 -4.49 -10.04
N GLY A 177 -8.77 -5.03 -8.88
CA GLY A 177 -8.10 -6.32 -8.79
C GLY A 177 -6.61 -6.25 -9.14
N TYR A 178 -5.97 -5.10 -8.92
CA TYR A 178 -4.53 -4.90 -9.16
C TYR A 178 -4.10 -5.12 -10.63
N LEU A 179 -5.01 -4.88 -11.56
CA LEU A 179 -4.73 -4.95 -12.99
C LEU A 179 -4.01 -3.65 -13.39
N GLY A 180 -2.73 -3.70 -13.78
CA GLY A 180 -2.00 -2.46 -14.11
C GLY A 180 -2.67 -1.68 -15.25
N VAL A 181 -2.82 -0.36 -15.12
CA VAL A 181 -3.33 0.50 -16.20
C VAL A 181 -2.36 0.42 -17.38
N PRO A 182 -2.84 0.18 -18.62
CA PRO A 182 -2.00 0.15 -19.80
C PRO A 182 -1.35 1.51 -20.07
N SER A 183 -0.14 1.49 -20.61
CA SER A 183 0.45 2.72 -21.14
C SER A 183 -0.12 3.07 -22.51
N ALA A 184 0.09 4.31 -22.93
CA ALA A 184 -0.31 4.82 -24.23
C ALA A 184 0.39 4.09 -25.41
N LYS A 185 1.38 3.22 -25.19
CA LYS A 185 1.92 2.35 -26.26
C LYS A 185 1.06 1.12 -26.53
N ALA A 186 0.30 0.65 -25.55
CA ALA A 186 -0.60 -0.49 -25.70
C ALA A 186 -1.91 -0.04 -26.35
N GLN A 187 -1.87 0.17 -27.67
CA GLN A 187 -3.01 0.70 -28.43
C GLN A 187 -4.11 -0.35 -28.60
N LYS A 188 -3.76 -1.64 -28.62
CA LYS A 188 -4.71 -2.74 -28.74
C LYS A 188 -4.81 -3.54 -27.44
N LEU A 189 -5.98 -4.12 -27.19
CA LEU A 189 -6.22 -4.99 -26.04
C LEU A 189 -5.24 -6.17 -26.03
N GLU A 190 -4.96 -6.75 -27.20
CA GLU A 190 -4.04 -7.88 -27.35
C GLU A 190 -2.64 -7.61 -26.78
N ASP A 191 -2.13 -6.37 -26.91
CA ASP A 191 -0.85 -5.95 -26.35
C ASP A 191 -0.83 -6.12 -24.82
N VAL A 192 -1.97 -5.82 -24.19
CA VAL A 192 -2.14 -5.94 -22.74
C VAL A 192 -2.36 -7.39 -22.33
N LEU A 193 -3.15 -8.16 -23.09
CA LEU A 193 -3.41 -9.57 -22.76
C LEU A 193 -2.13 -10.42 -22.80
N LYS A 194 -1.11 -10.01 -23.58
CA LYS A 194 0.16 -10.74 -23.69
C LYS A 194 1.29 -10.20 -22.81
N ARG A 195 1.05 -9.14 -22.02
CA ARG A 195 2.11 -8.42 -21.29
C ARG A 195 2.78 -9.20 -20.15
N ARG A 196 2.09 -10.18 -19.56
CA ARG A 196 2.58 -10.86 -18.36
C ARG A 196 3.67 -11.88 -18.72
N PRO A 197 4.82 -11.84 -18.01
CA PRO A 197 5.85 -12.84 -18.21
C PRO A 197 5.33 -14.22 -17.87
N GLN A 198 5.76 -15.21 -18.66
CA GLN A 198 5.43 -16.62 -18.46
C GLN A 198 6.61 -17.32 -17.80
N SER A 199 6.31 -18.22 -16.87
CA SER A 199 7.34 -19.05 -16.25
C SER A 199 7.64 -20.26 -17.14
N LYS A 200 8.92 -20.60 -17.27
CA LYS A 200 9.36 -21.88 -17.86
C LYS A 200 9.50 -23.00 -16.83
N ASP A 201 9.32 -22.68 -15.55
CA ASP A 201 9.29 -23.67 -14.47
C ASP A 201 7.87 -24.27 -14.36
N PRO A 202 7.65 -25.56 -14.70
CA PRO A 202 6.33 -26.18 -14.62
C PRO A 202 5.81 -26.29 -13.18
N VAL A 203 6.67 -26.16 -12.17
CA VAL A 203 6.30 -26.16 -10.74
C VAL A 203 5.81 -24.79 -10.27
N SER A 204 6.15 -23.71 -10.99
CA SER A 204 5.61 -22.38 -10.72
C SER A 204 4.18 -22.25 -11.24
N LEU A 205 3.23 -21.92 -10.35
CA LEU A 205 1.85 -21.72 -10.77
C LEU A 205 1.66 -20.41 -11.58
N ASN A 206 2.47 -19.38 -11.33
CA ASN A 206 2.40 -18.07 -11.99
C ASN A 206 0.95 -17.60 -12.25
N TRP A 207 0.13 -17.47 -11.20
CA TRP A 207 -1.33 -17.31 -11.35
C TRP A 207 -1.75 -16.11 -12.20
N TRP A 208 -0.90 -15.08 -12.27
CA TRP A 208 -1.06 -13.92 -13.15
C TRP A 208 -1.14 -14.26 -14.65
N GLN A 209 -0.79 -15.48 -15.07
CA GLN A 209 -1.05 -15.96 -16.42
C GLN A 209 -2.55 -15.91 -16.80
N ASN A 210 -3.44 -15.85 -15.81
CA ASN A 210 -4.89 -15.70 -16.02
C ASN A 210 -5.35 -14.24 -16.18
N GLU A 211 -4.44 -13.25 -16.14
CA GLU A 211 -4.79 -11.83 -16.29
C GLU A 211 -5.72 -11.53 -17.49
N PRO A 212 -5.59 -12.18 -18.66
CA PRO A 212 -6.49 -11.93 -19.78
C PRO A 212 -7.97 -12.14 -19.44
N LYS A 213 -8.29 -13.16 -18.63
CA LYS A 213 -9.66 -13.45 -18.17
C LYS A 213 -10.19 -12.31 -17.32
N TYR A 214 -9.33 -11.73 -16.49
CA TYR A 214 -9.69 -10.67 -15.55
C TYR A 214 -9.89 -9.34 -16.27
N ILE A 215 -9.01 -8.99 -17.22
CA ILE A 215 -9.14 -7.76 -18.01
C ILE A 215 -10.42 -7.78 -18.84
N VAL A 216 -10.67 -8.86 -19.59
CA VAL A 216 -11.88 -8.95 -20.43
C VAL A 216 -13.13 -8.93 -19.57
N SER A 217 -13.14 -9.67 -18.44
CA SER A 217 -14.28 -9.65 -17.52
C SER A 217 -14.52 -8.28 -16.90
N PHE A 218 -13.45 -7.53 -16.58
CA PHE A 218 -13.54 -6.17 -16.08
C PHE A 218 -14.14 -5.22 -17.13
N LEU A 219 -13.63 -5.25 -18.36
CA LEU A 219 -14.18 -4.45 -19.46
C LEU A 219 -15.66 -4.76 -19.72
N LYS A 220 -16.04 -6.04 -19.69
CA LYS A 220 -17.45 -6.48 -19.75
C LYS A 220 -18.30 -5.96 -18.57
N ALA A 221 -17.71 -5.80 -17.38
CA ALA A 221 -18.42 -5.20 -16.24
C ALA A 221 -18.61 -3.69 -16.41
N ILE A 222 -17.62 -2.99 -16.96
CA ILE A 222 -17.66 -1.54 -17.17
C ILE A 222 -18.66 -1.14 -18.26
N PHE A 223 -18.67 -1.81 -19.42
CA PHE A 223 -19.49 -1.41 -20.56
C PHE A 223 -20.66 -2.36 -20.89
N GLY A 224 -20.79 -3.48 -20.16
CA GLY A 224 -21.90 -4.41 -20.34
C GLY A 224 -22.01 -4.96 -21.76
N GLU A 225 -23.18 -4.82 -22.37
CA GLU A 225 -23.46 -5.26 -23.74
C GLU A 225 -22.68 -4.47 -24.81
N LYS A 226 -22.27 -3.23 -24.49
CA LYS A 226 -21.49 -2.39 -25.41
C LYS A 226 -20.03 -2.84 -25.56
N ALA A 227 -19.53 -3.68 -24.66
CA ALA A 227 -18.23 -4.34 -24.80
C ALA A 227 -18.37 -5.62 -25.62
N THR A 228 -18.09 -5.57 -26.93
CA THR A 228 -18.14 -6.72 -27.84
C THR A 228 -16.73 -7.15 -28.26
N ALA A 229 -16.57 -8.30 -28.91
CA ALA A 229 -15.25 -8.72 -29.36
C ALA A 229 -14.71 -7.77 -30.45
N GLU A 230 -15.60 -7.28 -31.32
CA GLU A 230 -15.29 -6.43 -32.46
C GLU A 230 -14.71 -5.06 -32.06
N ASN A 231 -15.12 -4.52 -30.91
CA ASN A 231 -14.59 -3.26 -30.37
C ASN A 231 -13.58 -3.48 -29.24
N GLU A 232 -12.95 -4.66 -29.18
CA GLU A 232 -11.98 -5.03 -28.15
C GLU A 232 -12.52 -4.83 -26.72
N PHE A 233 -13.80 -5.16 -26.54
CA PHE A 233 -14.55 -5.01 -25.29
C PHE A 233 -14.57 -3.57 -24.74
N GLY A 234 -14.44 -2.56 -25.59
CA GLY A 234 -14.37 -1.16 -25.17
C GLY A 234 -13.00 -0.74 -24.62
N TYR A 235 -11.95 -1.54 -24.81
CA TYR A 235 -10.58 -1.17 -24.44
C TYR A 235 -10.10 0.17 -25.02
N PRO A 236 -10.43 0.55 -26.27
CA PRO A 236 -10.10 1.87 -26.80
C PRO A 236 -10.73 3.04 -26.01
N TRP A 237 -11.87 2.81 -25.34
CA TRP A 237 -12.55 3.81 -24.51
C TRP A 237 -11.88 4.04 -23.16
N MET A 238 -11.03 3.10 -22.71
CA MET A 238 -10.34 3.23 -21.42
C MET A 238 -9.13 4.17 -21.52
N PRO A 239 -8.92 5.05 -20.51
CA PRO A 239 -7.75 5.91 -20.47
C PRO A 239 -6.47 5.09 -20.29
N LYS A 240 -5.37 5.62 -20.84
CA LYS A 240 -4.04 5.00 -20.85
C LYS A 240 -3.02 5.98 -20.26
N LEU A 241 -2.00 5.47 -19.60
CA LEU A 241 -0.96 6.29 -18.99
C LEU A 241 0.02 6.81 -20.03
N GLU A 242 0.31 8.11 -20.01
CA GLU A 242 1.38 8.69 -20.81
C GLU A 242 2.74 8.09 -20.45
N GLU A 243 3.58 7.87 -21.45
CA GLU A 243 4.90 7.26 -21.28
C GLU A 243 5.80 8.14 -20.41
N GLY A 244 6.33 7.56 -19.33
CA GLY A 244 7.27 8.25 -18.44
C GLY A 244 6.64 9.28 -17.49
N LYS A 245 5.33 9.52 -17.58
CA LYS A 245 4.62 10.42 -16.67
C LYS A 245 4.10 9.66 -15.45
N ASN A 246 4.19 10.31 -14.28
CA ASN A 246 3.65 9.80 -13.02
C ASN A 246 2.49 10.70 -12.59
N TYR A 247 1.42 10.10 -12.11
CA TYR A 247 0.21 10.81 -11.64
C TYR A 247 -0.09 10.47 -10.18
N SER A 248 0.97 10.16 -9.41
CA SER A 248 0.87 9.94 -7.97
C SER A 248 0.43 11.22 -7.25
N TRP A 249 0.09 11.09 -5.97
CA TRP A 249 -0.36 12.20 -5.14
C TRP A 249 0.58 13.43 -5.19
N LEU A 250 1.89 13.24 -5.06
CA LEU A 250 2.84 14.35 -5.09
C LEU A 250 2.92 15.00 -6.48
N ASP A 251 2.96 14.19 -7.54
CA ASP A 251 3.00 14.67 -8.92
C ASP A 251 1.72 15.42 -9.30
N LEU A 252 0.56 14.93 -8.85
CA LEU A 252 -0.74 15.57 -9.03
C LEU A 252 -0.75 16.99 -8.45
N PHE A 253 -0.30 17.16 -7.20
CA PHE A 253 -0.27 18.48 -6.57
C PHE A 253 0.84 19.39 -7.10
N ASP A 254 1.93 18.83 -7.59
CA ASP A 254 2.97 19.61 -8.28
C ASP A 254 2.47 20.16 -9.62
N ASP A 255 1.77 19.35 -10.41
CA ASP A 255 1.13 19.76 -11.66
C ASP A 255 0.00 20.79 -11.41
N MET A 256 -0.80 20.58 -10.37
CA MET A 256 -1.82 21.55 -9.93
C MET A 256 -1.19 22.89 -9.49
N TYR A 257 -0.09 22.84 -8.75
CA TYR A 257 0.65 24.05 -8.36
C TYR A 257 1.17 24.83 -9.58
N LYS A 258 1.53 24.14 -10.67
CA LYS A 258 1.94 24.76 -11.94
C LYS A 258 0.76 25.22 -12.82
N GLY A 259 -0.48 24.97 -12.40
CA GLY A 259 -1.70 25.42 -13.08
C GLY A 259 -2.14 24.57 -14.28
N SER A 260 -1.61 23.35 -14.43
CA SER A 260 -1.99 22.44 -15.53
C SER A 260 -3.27 21.64 -15.25
N ILE A 261 -3.72 21.61 -14.00
CA ILE A 261 -4.97 20.95 -13.58
C ILE A 261 -6.03 22.03 -13.31
N LYS A 262 -7.21 21.88 -13.95
CA LYS A 262 -8.31 22.84 -13.85
C LYS A 262 -9.34 22.51 -12.80
N GLY A 263 -9.53 21.23 -12.49
CA GLY A 263 -10.56 20.77 -11.58
C GLY A 263 -10.08 19.67 -10.66
N LEU A 264 -10.62 19.62 -9.45
CA LEU A 264 -10.36 18.56 -8.48
C LEU A 264 -11.65 18.02 -7.86
N LEU A 265 -11.73 16.69 -7.76
CA LEU A 265 -12.69 15.99 -6.90
C LEU A 265 -11.99 15.60 -5.59
N ALA A 266 -12.17 16.39 -4.53
CA ALA A 266 -11.71 16.05 -3.19
C ALA A 266 -12.79 15.21 -2.48
N TRP A 267 -12.88 13.92 -2.83
CA TRP A 267 -13.93 13.02 -2.39
C TRP A 267 -13.52 12.23 -1.13
N GLY A 268 -14.11 12.56 0.02
CA GLY A 268 -13.80 11.90 1.30
C GLY A 268 -12.38 12.16 1.82
N MET A 269 -11.66 13.14 1.27
CA MET A 269 -10.29 13.50 1.65
C MET A 269 -10.17 14.97 2.04
N ASN A 270 -9.11 15.31 2.77
CA ASN A 270 -8.79 16.68 3.19
C ASN A 270 -7.33 17.04 2.83
N PRO A 271 -6.98 17.21 1.53
CA PRO A 271 -5.62 17.53 1.07
C PRO A 271 -5.02 18.77 1.72
N ALA A 272 -5.81 19.81 2.00
CA ALA A 272 -5.30 21.05 2.60
C ALA A 272 -4.67 20.86 4.00
N CYS A 273 -4.92 19.72 4.65
CA CYS A 273 -4.21 19.29 5.86
C CYS A 273 -3.37 18.04 5.65
N SER A 274 -3.81 17.06 4.85
CA SER A 274 -3.16 15.75 4.72
C SER A 274 -2.01 15.70 3.72
N GLY A 275 -1.98 16.62 2.75
CA GLY A 275 -0.88 16.74 1.79
C GLY A 275 0.37 17.28 2.46
N ALA A 276 1.52 16.66 2.19
CA ALA A 276 2.81 17.18 2.63
C ALA A 276 3.09 18.55 1.99
N ASN A 277 3.79 19.42 2.72
CA ASN A 277 3.95 20.83 2.37
C ASN A 277 2.58 21.52 2.15
N ALA A 278 1.79 21.61 3.23
CA ALA A 278 0.42 22.12 3.17
C ALA A 278 0.32 23.54 2.60
N ASN A 279 1.36 24.37 2.74
CA ASN A 279 1.45 25.68 2.08
C ASN A 279 1.44 25.55 0.55
N LYS A 280 2.26 24.66 -0.02
CA LYS A 280 2.25 24.35 -1.46
C LYS A 280 0.88 23.79 -1.87
N THR A 281 0.34 22.84 -1.13
CA THR A 281 -0.96 22.21 -1.42
C THR A 281 -2.09 23.23 -1.45
N ARG A 282 -2.17 24.13 -0.48
CA ARG A 282 -3.23 25.16 -0.42
C ARG A 282 -3.13 26.17 -1.57
N LYS A 283 -1.90 26.56 -1.95
CA LYS A 283 -1.67 27.40 -3.13
C LYS A 283 -2.05 26.67 -4.42
N ALA A 284 -1.78 25.38 -4.52
CA ALA A 284 -2.19 24.57 -5.66
C ALA A 284 -3.72 24.55 -5.82
N LEU A 285 -4.47 24.41 -4.72
CA LEU A 285 -5.94 24.48 -4.75
C LEU A 285 -6.46 25.83 -5.27
N ALA A 286 -5.76 26.94 -4.97
CA ALA A 286 -6.13 28.27 -5.45
C ALA A 286 -5.91 28.49 -6.96
N ASN A 287 -5.18 27.60 -7.62
CA ASN A 287 -4.96 27.64 -9.07
C ASN A 287 -6.02 26.86 -9.87
N LEU A 288 -6.96 26.20 -9.19
CA LEU A 288 -8.05 25.48 -9.84
C LEU A 288 -9.11 26.45 -10.36
N ASP A 289 -9.75 26.08 -11.47
CA ASP A 289 -10.98 26.74 -11.94
C ASP A 289 -12.17 26.30 -11.05
N TRP A 290 -12.22 25.02 -10.66
CA TRP A 290 -13.27 24.48 -9.78
C TRP A 290 -12.79 23.35 -8.85
N LEU A 291 -13.50 23.20 -7.72
CA LEU A 291 -13.30 22.15 -6.72
C LEU A 291 -14.64 21.57 -6.29
N ILE A 292 -14.79 20.25 -6.36
CA ILE A 292 -15.90 19.54 -5.71
C ILE A 292 -15.35 18.84 -4.47
N ASN A 293 -15.89 19.19 -3.30
CA ASN A 293 -15.53 18.57 -2.03
C ASN A 293 -16.73 17.80 -1.47
N VAL A 294 -16.63 16.48 -1.48
CA VAL A 294 -17.65 15.59 -0.90
C VAL A 294 -17.16 15.15 0.47
N ASN A 295 -17.84 15.56 1.54
CA ASN A 295 -17.40 15.26 2.90
C ASN A 295 -18.55 15.33 3.92
N LEU A 296 -18.26 14.96 5.17
CA LEU A 296 -19.20 14.99 6.30
C LEU A 296 -19.36 16.40 6.87
N PHE A 297 -18.27 17.16 6.91
CA PHE A 297 -18.20 18.50 7.52
C PHE A 297 -17.50 19.48 6.59
N ASP A 298 -17.81 20.78 6.75
CA ASP A 298 -16.96 21.85 6.25
C ASP A 298 -15.54 21.70 6.80
N ASN A 299 -14.53 21.93 5.96
CA ASN A 299 -13.15 21.52 6.24
C ASN A 299 -12.14 22.43 5.53
N GLU A 300 -10.86 22.26 5.86
CA GLU A 300 -9.77 23.09 5.34
C GLU A 300 -9.62 23.00 3.81
N THR A 301 -10.05 21.90 3.19
CA THR A 301 -10.04 21.76 1.73
C THR A 301 -11.24 22.47 1.09
N GLY A 302 -12.46 22.20 1.56
CA GLY A 302 -13.66 22.89 1.05
C GLY A 302 -13.67 24.41 1.31
N SER A 303 -12.93 24.85 2.33
CA SER A 303 -12.82 26.26 2.72
C SER A 303 -11.42 26.85 2.48
N PHE A 304 -10.58 26.24 1.65
CA PHE A 304 -9.17 26.65 1.49
C PHE A 304 -9.00 28.14 1.11
N TRP A 305 -9.93 28.67 0.31
CA TRP A 305 -9.93 30.05 -0.22
C TRP A 305 -10.05 31.15 0.84
N LYS A 306 -10.48 30.79 2.06
CA LYS A 306 -10.51 31.66 3.25
C LYS A 306 -9.63 31.15 4.39
N GLY A 307 -8.68 30.26 4.07
CA GLY A 307 -7.71 29.75 5.03
C GLY A 307 -6.62 30.77 5.39
N PRO A 308 -5.70 30.41 6.31
CA PRO A 308 -4.61 31.29 6.73
C PRO A 308 -3.78 31.82 5.55
N GLY A 309 -3.62 33.14 5.50
CA GLY A 309 -2.85 33.83 4.44
C GLY A 309 -3.55 33.92 3.08
N MET A 310 -4.79 33.44 2.96
CA MET A 310 -5.57 33.52 1.72
C MET A 310 -6.48 34.76 1.72
N LYS A 311 -6.64 35.37 0.56
CA LYS A 311 -7.57 36.48 0.34
C LYS A 311 -8.66 36.02 -0.64
N PRO A 312 -9.91 35.84 -0.17
CA PRO A 312 -11.00 35.35 -1.02
C PRO A 312 -11.20 36.15 -2.32
N SER A 313 -10.95 37.46 -2.29
CA SER A 313 -11.06 38.34 -3.46
C SER A 313 -10.01 38.09 -4.55
N GLU A 314 -8.93 37.39 -4.24
CA GLU A 314 -7.83 37.07 -5.17
C GLU A 314 -7.90 35.61 -5.67
N ILE A 315 -8.87 34.81 -5.22
CA ILE A 315 -8.99 33.38 -5.53
C ILE A 315 -10.24 33.14 -6.37
N GLY A 316 -10.03 32.72 -7.62
CA GLY A 316 -11.11 32.51 -8.60
C GLY A 316 -11.73 31.11 -8.62
N THR A 317 -11.29 30.20 -7.76
CA THR A 317 -11.78 28.81 -7.76
C THR A 317 -13.24 28.72 -7.31
N GLU A 318 -14.11 28.15 -8.15
CA GLU A 318 -15.48 27.84 -7.78
C GLU A 318 -15.52 26.56 -6.92
N VAL A 319 -16.18 26.61 -5.75
CA VAL A 319 -16.20 25.48 -4.81
C VAL A 319 -17.61 24.96 -4.57
N PHE A 320 -17.81 23.67 -4.82
CA PHE A 320 -19.03 22.92 -4.51
C PHE A 320 -18.77 22.01 -3.30
N MET A 321 -19.49 22.23 -2.20
CA MET A 321 -19.42 21.35 -1.03
C MET A 321 -20.67 20.49 -0.93
N LEU A 322 -20.50 19.18 -1.08
CA LEU A 322 -21.60 18.21 -1.12
C LEU A 322 -21.59 17.35 0.15
N PRO A 323 -22.66 17.40 0.98
CA PRO A 323 -22.69 16.67 2.25
C PRO A 323 -22.92 15.17 2.03
N ALA A 324 -21.92 14.35 2.36
CA ALA A 324 -22.06 12.90 2.39
C ALA A 324 -22.62 12.41 3.74
N CYS A 325 -23.36 11.31 3.71
CA CYS A 325 -23.89 10.68 4.93
C CYS A 325 -22.84 9.80 5.62
N VAL A 326 -22.96 9.64 6.94
CA VAL A 326 -22.00 8.88 7.75
C VAL A 326 -22.12 7.36 7.52
N SER A 327 -21.17 6.60 8.06
CA SER A 327 -21.09 5.15 7.84
C SER A 327 -22.32 4.36 8.32
N VAL A 328 -22.98 4.79 9.40
CA VAL A 328 -24.16 4.12 9.97
C VAL A 328 -25.45 4.46 9.24
N GLU A 329 -25.46 5.45 8.34
CA GLU A 329 -26.63 5.88 7.57
C GLU A 329 -26.72 5.20 6.20
N LYS A 330 -25.81 4.26 5.89
CA LYS A 330 -25.74 3.58 4.60
C LYS A 330 -25.34 2.10 4.70
N GLU A 331 -25.91 1.31 3.81
CA GLU A 331 -25.59 -0.10 3.62
C GLU A 331 -24.43 -0.30 2.65
N GLY A 332 -23.66 -1.39 2.83
CA GLY A 332 -22.59 -1.79 1.91
C GLY A 332 -21.50 -2.59 2.60
N SER A 333 -20.36 -2.78 1.93
CA SER A 333 -19.21 -3.50 2.49
C SER A 333 -17.98 -2.63 2.68
N ILE A 334 -17.19 -2.97 3.69
CA ILE A 334 -15.80 -2.50 3.86
C ILE A 334 -14.85 -3.68 4.02
N THR A 335 -13.59 -3.49 3.64
CA THR A 335 -12.55 -4.51 3.65
C THR A 335 -11.48 -4.14 4.66
N ASN A 336 -11.34 -4.94 5.72
CA ASN A 336 -10.38 -4.65 6.79
C ASN A 336 -8.93 -5.05 6.40
N SER A 337 -7.98 -4.81 7.32
CA SER A 337 -6.56 -5.14 7.12
C SER A 337 -6.28 -6.63 6.88
N GLY A 338 -7.15 -7.52 7.38
CA GLY A 338 -7.08 -8.97 7.17
C GLY A 338 -7.72 -9.42 5.85
N ARG A 339 -8.14 -8.49 4.98
CA ARG A 339 -8.87 -8.69 3.72
C ARG A 339 -10.33 -9.15 3.91
N TRP A 340 -10.87 -9.07 5.12
CA TRP A 340 -12.26 -9.46 5.37
C TRP A 340 -13.18 -8.38 4.83
N VAL A 341 -13.90 -8.74 3.77
CA VAL A 341 -15.04 -7.99 3.23
C VAL A 341 -16.22 -8.24 4.15
N GLN A 342 -16.65 -7.19 4.85
CA GLN A 342 -17.69 -7.25 5.87
C GLN A 342 -18.85 -6.35 5.45
N TRP A 343 -20.06 -6.93 5.40
CA TRP A 343 -21.28 -6.21 5.10
C TRP A 343 -21.82 -5.49 6.36
N ARG A 344 -22.33 -4.28 6.18
CA ARG A 344 -23.02 -3.48 7.21
C ARG A 344 -24.32 -2.92 6.66
N TYR A 345 -25.24 -2.59 7.55
CA TYR A 345 -26.58 -2.13 7.22
C TYR A 345 -26.77 -0.68 7.68
N ALA A 346 -27.66 0.06 7.01
CA ALA A 346 -28.09 1.37 7.48
C ALA A 346 -28.91 1.24 8.78
N GLY A 347 -28.63 2.10 9.75
CA GLY A 347 -29.43 2.29 10.96
C GLY A 347 -30.38 3.47 10.76
N PRO A 348 -29.98 4.71 11.14
CA PRO A 348 -30.78 5.90 10.87
C PRO A 348 -30.80 6.28 9.38
N LYS A 349 -31.78 7.11 9.00
CA LYS A 349 -31.78 7.79 7.70
C LYS A 349 -30.68 8.87 7.66
N PRO A 350 -30.13 9.21 6.49
CA PRO A 350 -29.18 10.31 6.35
C PRO A 350 -29.65 11.61 7.01
N LEU A 351 -28.75 12.25 7.76
CA LEU A 351 -29.04 13.50 8.45
C LEU A 351 -29.24 14.67 7.46
N GLY A 352 -30.32 15.44 7.66
CA GLY A 352 -30.63 16.61 6.84
C GLY A 352 -30.75 16.23 5.36
N ASN A 353 -30.00 16.94 4.50
CA ASN A 353 -29.93 16.67 3.07
C ASN A 353 -28.66 15.90 2.67
N SER A 354 -27.97 15.28 3.62
CA SER A 354 -26.81 14.44 3.31
C SER A 354 -27.22 13.19 2.54
N ARG A 355 -26.31 12.67 1.71
CA ARG A 355 -26.59 11.50 0.85
C ARG A 355 -25.45 10.48 0.88
N PRO A 356 -25.72 9.18 0.72
CA PRO A 356 -24.68 8.20 0.46
C PRO A 356 -23.83 8.60 -0.75
N ASP A 357 -22.52 8.34 -0.70
CA ASP A 357 -21.60 8.61 -1.81
C ASP A 357 -22.08 7.98 -3.13
N GLY A 358 -22.67 6.79 -3.04
CA GLY A 358 -23.24 6.05 -4.17
C GLY A 358 -24.35 6.82 -4.89
N ASP A 359 -25.22 7.52 -4.16
CA ASP A 359 -26.28 8.34 -4.76
C ASP A 359 -25.69 9.59 -5.43
N ILE A 360 -24.73 10.25 -4.78
CA ILE A 360 -24.07 11.45 -5.30
C ILE A 360 -23.35 11.16 -6.61
N ILE A 361 -22.51 10.11 -6.65
CA ILE A 361 -21.75 9.75 -7.86
C ILE A 361 -22.66 9.26 -8.98
N LEU A 362 -23.71 8.51 -8.64
CA LEU A 362 -24.60 7.94 -9.64
C LEU A 362 -25.44 9.03 -10.32
N GLU A 363 -25.95 10.00 -9.57
CA GLU A 363 -26.64 11.17 -10.13
C GLU A 363 -25.72 12.03 -11.00
N LEU A 364 -24.48 12.29 -10.56
CA LEU A 364 -23.48 12.99 -11.36
C LEU A 364 -23.25 12.29 -12.70
N GLY A 365 -23.07 10.96 -12.68
CA GLY A 365 -22.89 10.16 -13.91
C GLY A 365 -24.10 10.22 -14.84
N LEU A 366 -25.34 10.20 -14.30
CA LEU A 366 -26.56 10.34 -15.10
C LEU A 366 -26.65 11.72 -15.75
N LYS A 367 -26.30 12.79 -15.02
CA LYS A 367 -26.30 14.16 -15.55
C LYS A 367 -25.25 14.36 -16.63
N LEU A 368 -24.05 13.80 -16.45
CA LEU A 368 -23.03 13.81 -17.50
C LEU A 368 -23.52 13.09 -18.76
N LYS A 369 -24.10 11.89 -18.63
CA LYS A 369 -24.70 11.19 -19.77
C LYS A 369 -25.79 12.00 -20.46
N GLU A 370 -26.67 12.63 -19.70
CA GLU A 370 -27.75 13.48 -20.23
C GLU A 370 -27.19 14.63 -21.07
N ILE A 371 -26.17 15.34 -20.56
CA ILE A 371 -25.53 16.47 -21.25
C ILE A 371 -24.83 15.98 -22.52
N TYR A 372 -23.98 14.96 -22.43
CA TYR A 372 -23.27 14.41 -23.59
C TYR A 372 -24.21 13.85 -24.66
N GLN A 373 -25.38 13.34 -24.27
CA GLN A 373 -26.39 12.87 -25.21
C GLN A 373 -27.10 14.02 -25.94
N LYS A 374 -27.34 15.15 -25.25
CA LYS A 374 -28.00 16.33 -25.81
C LYS A 374 -27.07 17.20 -26.65
N GLU A 375 -25.86 17.42 -26.15
CA GLU A 375 -24.93 18.44 -26.66
C GLU A 375 -23.73 17.84 -27.42
N GLY A 376 -23.50 16.53 -27.32
CA GLY A 376 -22.29 15.90 -27.83
C GLY A 376 -21.07 16.24 -26.97
N GLY A 377 -19.90 16.31 -27.59
CA GLY A 377 -18.64 16.66 -26.92
C GLY A 377 -17.43 15.90 -27.45
N VAL A 378 -16.28 16.11 -26.82
CA VAL A 378 -15.06 15.37 -27.17
C VAL A 378 -15.21 13.93 -26.68
N PHE A 379 -15.12 12.98 -27.61
CA PHE A 379 -15.11 11.54 -27.36
C PHE A 379 -16.23 11.06 -26.40
N PRO A 380 -17.52 11.17 -26.81
CA PRO A 380 -18.67 10.89 -25.95
C PRO A 380 -18.85 9.40 -25.62
N ASP A 381 -18.35 8.51 -26.48
CA ASP A 381 -18.54 7.06 -26.41
C ASP A 381 -18.26 6.43 -25.04
N PRO A 382 -17.11 6.63 -24.39
CA PRO A 382 -16.84 6.11 -23.04
C PRO A 382 -17.91 6.49 -22.02
N ILE A 383 -18.45 7.71 -22.10
CA ILE A 383 -19.44 8.22 -21.15
C ILE A 383 -20.79 7.60 -21.44
N LEU A 384 -21.24 7.63 -22.70
CA LEU A 384 -22.57 7.14 -23.08
C LEU A 384 -22.69 5.60 -22.97
N ASN A 385 -21.62 4.87 -23.28
CA ASN A 385 -21.59 3.41 -23.26
C ASN A 385 -21.28 2.81 -21.88
N LEU A 386 -20.91 3.62 -20.88
CA LEU A 386 -20.68 3.15 -19.51
C LEU A 386 -21.94 2.48 -18.94
N LYS A 387 -21.82 1.28 -18.38
CA LYS A 387 -22.94 0.64 -17.67
C LYS A 387 -23.20 1.37 -16.35
N TRP A 388 -24.44 1.85 -16.14
CA TRP A 388 -24.79 2.74 -15.03
C TRP A 388 -26.17 2.44 -14.41
N ASP A 389 -26.60 1.17 -14.44
CA ASP A 389 -27.91 0.66 -14.02
C ASP A 389 -27.94 0.16 -12.57
N TYR A 390 -27.18 0.81 -11.69
CA TYR A 390 -26.97 0.40 -10.29
C TYR A 390 -27.98 1.01 -9.31
N MET A 391 -29.20 1.29 -9.78
CA MET A 391 -30.28 1.78 -8.94
C MET A 391 -31.37 0.74 -8.70
N SER A 392 -31.98 0.78 -7.53
CA SER A 392 -33.25 0.14 -7.22
C SER A 392 -34.18 1.18 -6.61
N GLN A 393 -35.41 1.27 -7.11
CA GLN A 393 -36.38 2.30 -6.68
C GLN A 393 -35.84 3.74 -6.81
N GLY A 394 -34.98 4.00 -7.81
CA GLY A 394 -34.42 5.34 -8.07
C GLY A 394 -33.25 5.74 -7.16
N LEU A 395 -32.77 4.86 -6.28
CA LEU A 395 -31.63 5.09 -5.38
C LEU A 395 -30.51 4.08 -5.65
N TYR A 396 -29.28 4.45 -5.28
CA TYR A 396 -28.11 3.56 -5.36
C TYR A 396 -28.35 2.23 -4.62
N ASP A 397 -28.07 1.12 -5.32
CA ASP A 397 -28.23 -0.24 -4.80
C ASP A 397 -26.85 -0.89 -4.57
N PRO A 398 -26.39 -1.01 -3.30
CA PRO A 398 -25.10 -1.63 -3.00
C PRO A 398 -25.06 -3.12 -3.35
N HIS A 399 -26.19 -3.84 -3.37
CA HIS A 399 -26.22 -5.26 -3.74
C HIS A 399 -26.00 -5.46 -5.24
N LYS A 400 -26.56 -4.60 -6.10
CA LYS A 400 -26.28 -4.64 -7.55
C LYS A 400 -24.80 -4.44 -7.83
N VAL A 401 -24.17 -3.46 -7.17
CA VAL A 401 -22.73 -3.20 -7.32
C VAL A 401 -21.89 -4.36 -6.78
N ALA A 402 -22.23 -4.90 -5.60
CA ALA A 402 -21.49 -6.02 -5.02
C ALA A 402 -21.57 -7.30 -5.89
N LYS A 403 -22.73 -7.56 -6.51
CA LYS A 403 -22.91 -8.67 -7.46
C LYS A 403 -22.07 -8.51 -8.73
N ILE A 404 -22.06 -7.32 -9.36
CA ILE A 404 -21.20 -7.13 -10.54
C ILE A 404 -19.71 -7.15 -10.18
N ILE A 405 -19.33 -6.68 -8.99
CA ILE A 405 -17.98 -6.80 -8.45
C ILE A 405 -17.56 -8.27 -8.31
N ASN A 406 -18.44 -9.12 -7.75
CA ASN A 406 -18.24 -10.58 -7.67
C ASN A 406 -18.14 -11.24 -9.05
N GLY A 407 -19.03 -10.84 -9.95
CA GLY A 407 -19.10 -11.26 -11.34
C GLY A 407 -20.29 -12.15 -11.66
N THR A 408 -20.66 -12.13 -12.95
CA THR A 408 -21.84 -12.77 -13.54
C THR A 408 -21.46 -13.43 -14.87
N PHE A 409 -22.06 -14.57 -15.18
CA PHE A 409 -22.02 -15.14 -16.53
C PHE A 409 -22.97 -14.38 -17.45
N VAL A 410 -22.45 -13.78 -18.53
CA VAL A 410 -23.29 -12.97 -19.45
C VAL A 410 -24.03 -13.84 -20.48
N LYS A 411 -23.54 -15.05 -20.73
CA LYS A 411 -24.18 -16.07 -21.56
C LYS A 411 -24.02 -17.43 -20.88
N THR A 412 -24.85 -18.40 -21.26
CA THR A 412 -24.69 -19.77 -20.78
C THR A 412 -23.36 -20.33 -21.30
N VAL A 413 -22.54 -20.88 -20.41
CA VAL A 413 -21.23 -21.45 -20.75
C VAL A 413 -21.01 -22.78 -20.04
N LYS A 414 -20.29 -23.68 -20.71
CA LYS A 414 -19.80 -24.92 -20.13
C LYS A 414 -18.32 -24.76 -19.78
N ILE A 415 -17.97 -24.94 -18.51
CA ILE A 415 -16.59 -24.89 -18.01
C ILE A 415 -16.28 -26.22 -17.34
N GLY A 416 -15.37 -27.00 -17.93
CA GLY A 416 -15.22 -28.41 -17.59
C GLY A 416 -16.52 -29.16 -17.85
N ASP A 417 -16.98 -29.93 -16.88
CA ASP A 417 -18.21 -30.73 -17.00
C ASP A 417 -19.48 -29.99 -16.54
N LYS A 418 -19.35 -28.76 -16.04
CA LYS A 418 -20.47 -27.99 -15.48
C LYS A 418 -20.93 -26.88 -16.41
N GLU A 419 -22.24 -26.77 -16.57
CA GLU A 419 -22.91 -25.65 -17.24
C GLU A 419 -23.27 -24.56 -16.22
N TYR A 420 -23.02 -23.30 -16.60
CA TYR A 420 -23.37 -22.09 -15.86
C TYR A 420 -24.31 -21.25 -16.72
N LYS A 421 -25.49 -20.91 -16.19
CA LYS A 421 -26.54 -20.20 -16.93
C LYS A 421 -26.25 -18.71 -17.03
N ALA A 422 -26.70 -18.08 -18.12
CA ALA A 422 -26.70 -16.62 -18.23
C ALA A 422 -27.39 -15.96 -17.01
N GLY A 423 -26.80 -14.90 -16.47
CA GLY A 423 -27.30 -14.18 -15.29
C GLY A 423 -26.89 -14.78 -13.93
N SER A 424 -26.38 -16.02 -13.88
CA SER A 424 -25.87 -16.62 -12.64
C SER A 424 -24.56 -15.97 -12.18
N GLN A 425 -24.33 -15.93 -10.87
CA GLN A 425 -23.12 -15.36 -10.28
C GLN A 425 -21.92 -16.29 -10.44
N VAL A 426 -20.75 -15.71 -10.72
CA VAL A 426 -19.50 -16.45 -10.82
C VAL A 426 -19.09 -16.91 -9.41
N PRO A 427 -18.84 -18.22 -9.20
CA PRO A 427 -18.57 -18.76 -7.86
C PRO A 427 -17.15 -18.48 -7.37
N SER A 428 -16.18 -18.28 -8.28
CA SER A 428 -14.83 -17.80 -7.97
C SER A 428 -14.11 -17.36 -9.23
N PHE A 429 -13.00 -16.62 -9.08
CA PHE A 429 -12.21 -16.13 -10.22
C PHE A 429 -11.66 -17.23 -11.13
N ALA A 430 -11.58 -18.49 -10.66
CA ALA A 430 -11.13 -19.61 -11.48
C ALA A 430 -12.06 -19.89 -12.68
N PHE A 431 -13.31 -19.42 -12.63
CA PHE A 431 -14.32 -19.62 -13.66
C PHE A 431 -14.46 -18.43 -14.61
N LEU A 432 -13.72 -17.33 -14.38
CA LEU A 432 -13.70 -16.20 -15.30
C LEU A 432 -13.09 -16.61 -16.65
N GLN A 433 -13.60 -16.02 -17.73
CA GLN A 433 -13.23 -16.32 -19.10
C GLN A 433 -12.68 -15.08 -19.81
N ALA A 434 -11.88 -15.30 -20.85
CA ALA A 434 -11.31 -14.24 -21.68
C ALA A 434 -12.09 -14.02 -22.99
N ASP A 435 -13.17 -14.76 -23.24
CA ASP A 435 -13.98 -14.70 -24.46
C ASP A 435 -15.18 -13.72 -24.35
N GLY A 436 -15.25 -12.96 -23.26
CA GLY A 436 -16.35 -12.05 -22.98
C GLY A 436 -17.60 -12.73 -22.39
N SER A 437 -17.56 -14.02 -22.06
CA SER A 437 -18.69 -14.74 -21.45
C SER A 437 -18.91 -14.47 -19.95
N THR A 438 -17.97 -13.79 -19.30
CA THR A 438 -18.07 -13.35 -17.90
C THR A 438 -17.88 -11.85 -17.80
N ALA A 439 -18.61 -11.22 -16.88
CA ALA A 439 -18.41 -9.84 -16.45
C ALA A 439 -18.06 -9.84 -14.96
N CYS A 440 -17.00 -9.16 -14.55
CA CYS A 440 -16.52 -9.15 -13.16
C CYS A 440 -15.82 -7.82 -12.86
N GLY A 441 -16.41 -7.01 -11.99
CA GLY A 441 -15.90 -5.69 -11.63
C GLY A 441 -14.61 -5.74 -10.81
N ASN A 442 -14.36 -6.81 -10.05
CA ASN A 442 -13.08 -7.04 -9.39
C ASN A 442 -12.82 -8.54 -9.18
N TRP A 443 -11.87 -9.11 -9.94
CA TRP A 443 -11.66 -10.57 -9.94
C TRP A 443 -11.28 -11.13 -8.56
N ILE A 444 -10.57 -10.40 -7.71
CA ILE A 444 -10.21 -10.93 -6.38
C ILE A 444 -11.43 -11.04 -5.46
N TYR A 445 -12.53 -10.32 -5.74
CA TYR A 445 -13.81 -10.39 -5.02
C TYR A 445 -14.74 -11.48 -5.56
N SER A 446 -14.36 -12.15 -6.66
CA SER A 446 -15.16 -13.25 -7.20
C SER A 446 -15.20 -14.43 -6.24
N GLY A 447 -16.40 -14.75 -5.77
CA GLY A 447 -16.70 -15.65 -4.65
C GLY A 447 -17.24 -14.95 -3.40
N CYS A 448 -17.30 -13.61 -3.37
CA CYS A 448 -17.88 -12.85 -2.26
C CYS A 448 -19.42 -12.78 -2.31
N TYR A 449 -20.02 -12.85 -3.50
CA TYR A 449 -21.48 -12.81 -3.70
C TYR A 449 -21.93 -13.82 -4.77
N PRO A 450 -21.64 -15.13 -4.61
CA PRO A 450 -22.12 -16.16 -5.52
C PRO A 450 -23.64 -16.35 -5.40
N ASP A 451 -24.22 -17.27 -6.20
CA ASP A 451 -25.66 -17.57 -6.16
C ASP A 451 -26.15 -18.03 -4.79
N ALA A 452 -25.26 -18.61 -3.97
CA ALA A 452 -25.54 -18.99 -2.59
C ALA A 452 -25.81 -17.79 -1.65
N GLY A 453 -25.54 -16.56 -2.08
CA GLY A 453 -25.84 -15.33 -1.36
C GLY A 453 -24.61 -14.48 -1.03
N ASN A 454 -24.82 -13.45 -0.20
CA ASN A 454 -23.76 -12.51 0.19
C ASN A 454 -22.85 -13.12 1.26
N MET A 455 -21.65 -13.58 0.87
CA MET A 455 -20.71 -14.20 1.81
C MET A 455 -20.14 -13.18 2.80
N ALA A 456 -20.05 -11.89 2.44
CA ALA A 456 -19.60 -10.82 3.32
C ALA A 456 -20.58 -10.54 4.49
N ALA A 457 -21.83 -11.01 4.38
CA ALA A 457 -22.86 -10.84 5.41
C ALA A 457 -22.92 -12.02 6.41
N ARG A 458 -22.10 -13.07 6.23
CA ARG A 458 -22.10 -14.22 7.16
C ARG A 458 -21.59 -13.81 8.54
N ARG A 459 -22.19 -14.37 9.60
CA ARG A 459 -21.93 -13.98 11.01
C ARG A 459 -21.56 -15.15 11.92
N LYS A 460 -21.35 -16.36 11.38
CA LYS A 460 -21.03 -17.52 12.21
C LYS A 460 -19.61 -17.42 12.73
N THR A 461 -19.43 -17.64 14.03
CA THR A 461 -18.13 -17.54 14.72
C THR A 461 -17.54 -18.91 15.04
N THR A 462 -17.99 -19.97 14.35
CA THR A 462 -17.37 -21.29 14.45
C THR A 462 -15.97 -21.23 13.85
N ASP A 463 -14.97 -21.65 14.63
CA ASP A 463 -13.60 -21.74 14.15
C ASP A 463 -13.39 -22.98 13.26
N ALA A 464 -12.28 -23.00 12.51
CA ALA A 464 -11.85 -24.16 11.76
C ALA A 464 -11.34 -25.28 12.69
N ILE A 465 -11.19 -26.49 12.14
CA ILE A 465 -10.81 -27.71 12.89
C ILE A 465 -9.48 -27.59 13.66
N ASN A 466 -8.58 -26.72 13.20
CA ASN A 466 -7.27 -26.44 13.79
C ASN A 466 -7.29 -25.43 14.95
N GLN A 467 -8.43 -24.77 15.23
CA GLN A 467 -8.65 -23.89 16.39
C GLN A 467 -7.60 -22.76 16.56
N ILE A 468 -7.20 -22.12 15.44
CA ILE A 468 -6.23 -21.00 15.43
C ILE A 468 -6.87 -19.63 15.18
N GLY A 469 -8.21 -19.52 15.25
CA GLY A 469 -8.96 -18.28 15.07
C GLY A 469 -9.19 -17.86 13.62
N LEU A 470 -9.44 -18.82 12.70
CA LEU A 470 -9.68 -18.54 11.28
C LEU A 470 -11.10 -18.03 11.01
N TYR A 471 -12.09 -18.54 11.74
CA TYR A 471 -13.51 -18.19 11.60
C TYR A 471 -14.00 -18.13 10.13
N PRO A 472 -13.89 -19.23 9.36
CA PRO A 472 -14.10 -19.22 7.91
C PRO A 472 -15.53 -18.88 7.48
N GLU A 473 -16.52 -18.97 8.39
CA GLU A 473 -17.92 -18.59 8.17
C GLU A 473 -18.29 -17.21 8.74
N PHE A 474 -17.32 -16.43 9.24
CA PHE A 474 -17.52 -15.02 9.57
C PHE A 474 -17.05 -14.14 8.41
N ALA A 475 -17.96 -13.34 7.85
CA ALA A 475 -17.72 -12.52 6.66
C ALA A 475 -17.09 -13.33 5.50
N TRP A 476 -16.31 -12.69 4.64
CA TRP A 476 -15.56 -13.36 3.59
C TRP A 476 -14.24 -12.65 3.33
N ALA A 477 -13.14 -13.38 3.14
CA ALA A 477 -11.83 -12.78 2.87
C ALA A 477 -11.38 -13.05 1.43
N TRP A 478 -10.98 -12.04 0.66
CA TRP A 478 -10.33 -12.33 -0.63
C TRP A 478 -8.88 -12.76 -0.40
N PRO A 479 -8.29 -13.65 -1.23
CA PRO A 479 -8.94 -14.37 -2.31
C PRO A 479 -9.65 -15.63 -1.81
N VAL A 480 -10.87 -15.88 -2.31
CA VAL A 480 -11.64 -17.14 -2.12
C VAL A 480 -11.66 -17.67 -0.69
N ASN A 481 -11.83 -16.77 0.29
CA ASN A 481 -11.93 -17.03 1.72
C ASN A 481 -10.65 -17.56 2.40
N ARG A 482 -9.47 -17.44 1.75
CA ARG A 482 -8.16 -17.76 2.34
C ARG A 482 -7.78 -16.76 3.43
N ARG A 483 -7.71 -17.22 4.68
CA ARG A 483 -7.48 -16.35 5.85
C ARG A 483 -6.00 -16.05 6.03
N ILE A 484 -5.12 -17.04 5.87
CA ILE A 484 -3.67 -16.88 5.91
C ILE A 484 -3.11 -17.07 4.49
N LEU A 485 -2.56 -15.99 3.91
CA LEU A 485 -1.89 -16.08 2.60
C LEU A 485 -0.62 -16.92 2.70
N TYR A 486 -0.26 -17.54 1.57
CA TYR A 486 0.96 -18.35 1.45
C TYR A 486 1.00 -19.54 2.43
N ASN A 487 -0.16 -20.00 2.93
CA ASN A 487 -0.25 -21.08 3.92
C ASN A 487 0.35 -22.42 3.44
N ARG A 488 0.59 -22.62 2.14
CA ARG A 488 1.41 -23.72 1.62
C ARG A 488 2.87 -23.70 2.10
N ALA A 489 3.39 -22.55 2.51
CA ALA A 489 4.71 -22.44 3.11
C ALA A 489 4.72 -22.82 4.61
N SER A 490 3.56 -23.12 5.21
CA SER A 490 3.47 -23.58 6.61
C SER A 490 3.73 -25.08 6.80
N VAL A 491 3.91 -25.79 5.69
CA VAL A 491 4.14 -27.23 5.65
C VAL A 491 5.46 -27.54 4.96
N ASP A 492 6.04 -28.70 5.28
CA ASP A 492 7.17 -29.28 4.57
C ASP A 492 6.80 -29.72 3.15
N LEU A 493 7.77 -30.28 2.42
CA LEU A 493 7.58 -30.72 1.03
C LEU A 493 6.48 -31.78 0.88
N LYS A 494 6.23 -32.60 1.91
CA LYS A 494 5.21 -33.67 1.94
C LYS A 494 3.84 -33.18 2.40
N GLY A 495 3.72 -31.90 2.75
CA GLY A 495 2.47 -31.30 3.23
C GLY A 495 2.22 -31.51 4.73
N GLN A 496 3.24 -31.85 5.51
CA GLN A 496 3.14 -31.94 6.96
C GLN A 496 3.49 -30.60 7.63
N PRO A 497 2.76 -30.13 8.64
CA PRO A 497 3.01 -28.84 9.27
C PRO A 497 4.39 -28.73 9.92
N PHE A 498 5.08 -27.60 9.74
CA PHE A 498 6.30 -27.29 10.50
C PHE A 498 6.01 -27.14 12.01
N ASP A 499 4.85 -26.60 12.35
CA ASP A 499 4.32 -26.54 13.72
C ASP A 499 3.04 -27.39 13.82
N ALA A 500 3.16 -28.57 14.40
CA ALA A 500 2.04 -29.49 14.58
C ALA A 500 0.95 -28.97 15.55
N LYS A 501 1.25 -28.00 16.42
CA LYS A 501 0.29 -27.43 17.39
C LYS A 501 -0.52 -26.29 16.78
N ARG A 502 0.09 -25.49 15.90
CA ARG A 502 -0.53 -24.32 15.26
C ARG A 502 -0.56 -24.46 13.74
N TRP A 503 -0.93 -25.65 13.28
CA TRP A 503 -0.96 -25.96 11.86
C TRP A 503 -2.04 -25.16 11.12
N VAL A 504 -1.70 -24.60 9.97
CA VAL A 504 -2.66 -23.81 9.15
C VAL A 504 -3.38 -24.71 8.16
N ILE A 505 -2.62 -25.50 7.41
CA ILE A 505 -3.10 -26.57 6.56
C ILE A 505 -2.25 -27.82 6.74
N LYS A 506 -2.78 -28.98 6.37
CA LYS A 506 -2.02 -30.24 6.26
C LYS A 506 -2.55 -31.09 5.11
N TRP A 507 -1.68 -31.91 4.52
CA TRP A 507 -2.05 -32.86 3.48
C TRP A 507 -2.39 -34.23 4.08
N GLU A 508 -3.63 -34.67 3.92
CA GLU A 508 -4.14 -35.93 4.46
C GLU A 508 -5.26 -36.48 3.57
N GLY A 509 -5.22 -37.78 3.27
CA GLY A 509 -6.24 -38.42 2.43
C GLY A 509 -6.38 -37.83 1.02
N GLY A 510 -5.28 -37.33 0.44
CA GLY A 510 -5.26 -36.76 -0.91
C GLY A 510 -5.87 -35.35 -1.02
N LYS A 511 -6.04 -34.64 0.10
CA LYS A 511 -6.58 -33.27 0.13
C LYS A 511 -5.92 -32.42 1.22
N TRP A 512 -6.07 -31.09 1.07
CA TRP A 512 -5.74 -30.14 2.13
C TRP A 512 -6.86 -30.06 3.16
N ILE A 513 -6.51 -30.09 4.43
CA ILE A 513 -7.39 -29.86 5.58
C ILE A 513 -6.91 -28.58 6.28
N GLY A 514 -7.81 -27.81 6.91
CA GLY A 514 -7.48 -26.58 7.67
C GLY A 514 -8.09 -25.32 7.06
N ASP A 515 -7.27 -24.27 6.90
CA ASP A 515 -7.61 -23.11 6.06
C ASP A 515 -7.78 -23.52 4.58
N ILE A 516 -8.36 -22.64 3.77
CA ILE A 516 -8.39 -22.83 2.31
C ILE A 516 -6.95 -22.72 1.78
N PRO A 517 -6.43 -23.72 1.04
CA PRO A 517 -5.05 -23.69 0.58
C PRO A 517 -4.85 -22.54 -0.43
N ASP A 518 -3.77 -21.79 -0.26
CA ASP A 518 -3.34 -20.74 -1.19
C ASP A 518 -2.69 -21.35 -2.43
N GLY A 519 -3.55 -21.92 -3.29
CA GLY A 519 -3.18 -22.77 -4.42
C GLY A 519 -3.56 -24.23 -4.12
N PRO A 520 -4.52 -24.82 -4.86
CA PRO A 520 -5.10 -26.12 -4.51
C PRO A 520 -4.25 -27.34 -4.88
N ALA A 521 -3.09 -27.14 -5.55
CA ALA A 521 -2.22 -28.22 -6.01
C ALA A 521 -1.79 -29.16 -4.87
N PRO A 522 -1.37 -30.41 -5.11
CA PRO A 522 -0.80 -31.25 -4.06
C PRO A 522 0.56 -30.71 -3.55
N PRO A 523 1.14 -31.28 -2.47
CA PRO A 523 2.48 -30.94 -1.97
C PRO A 523 3.58 -31.17 -3.01
N LEU A 524 4.78 -30.66 -2.75
CA LEU A 524 5.93 -30.74 -3.66
C LEU A 524 6.56 -32.14 -3.71
N ALA A 525 6.35 -32.95 -2.69
CA ALA A 525 6.79 -34.33 -2.60
C ALA A 525 5.63 -35.27 -2.23
N ASP A 526 5.74 -36.54 -2.61
CA ASP A 526 4.85 -37.60 -2.15
C ASP A 526 5.21 -38.08 -0.73
N ALA A 527 4.49 -39.08 -0.22
CA ALA A 527 4.72 -39.63 1.12
C ALA A 527 6.15 -40.21 1.28
N ASP A 528 6.70 -40.79 0.20
CA ASP A 528 8.06 -41.34 0.15
C ASP A 528 9.14 -40.24 0.06
N GLY A 529 8.74 -38.98 -0.17
CA GLY A 529 9.65 -37.85 -0.33
C GLY A 529 10.16 -37.66 -1.76
N LYS A 530 9.59 -38.34 -2.75
CA LYS A 530 9.93 -38.13 -4.17
C LYS A 530 9.20 -36.90 -4.71
N PRO A 531 9.77 -36.17 -5.67
CA PRO A 531 9.09 -35.01 -6.28
C PRO A 531 7.71 -35.38 -6.85
N ASN A 532 6.70 -34.61 -6.46
CA ASN A 532 5.35 -34.76 -6.98
C ASN A 532 5.23 -34.00 -8.32
N PRO A 533 4.90 -34.66 -9.44
CA PRO A 533 4.80 -34.01 -10.75
C PRO A 533 3.72 -32.92 -10.80
N ASN A 534 2.71 -33.03 -9.93
CA ASN A 534 1.61 -32.06 -9.82
C ASN A 534 1.85 -31.03 -8.71
N GLY A 535 2.93 -31.16 -7.94
CA GLY A 535 3.29 -30.22 -6.88
C GLY A 535 3.56 -28.82 -7.43
N LYS A 536 3.25 -27.79 -6.64
CA LYS A 536 3.51 -26.39 -6.98
C LYS A 536 4.18 -25.63 -5.83
N HIS A 537 5.04 -24.68 -6.19
CA HIS A 537 5.69 -23.78 -5.23
C HIS A 537 4.66 -22.92 -4.48
N PRO A 538 4.93 -22.51 -3.22
CA PRO A 538 3.91 -21.93 -2.34
C PRO A 538 3.53 -20.47 -2.65
N PHE A 539 4.37 -19.68 -3.34
CA PHE A 539 4.09 -18.27 -3.64
C PHE A 539 3.48 -18.09 -5.04
N ILE A 540 2.23 -18.51 -5.17
CA ILE A 540 1.55 -18.71 -6.46
C ILE A 540 1.44 -17.48 -7.37
N MET A 541 1.51 -16.28 -6.80
CA MET A 541 1.40 -15.02 -7.55
C MET A 541 2.74 -14.54 -8.11
N THR A 542 3.86 -15.17 -7.73
CA THR A 542 5.20 -14.79 -8.22
C THR A 542 5.55 -15.59 -9.48
N LEU A 543 6.34 -14.98 -10.37
CA LEU A 543 6.74 -15.61 -11.64
C LEU A 543 7.41 -16.98 -11.44
N HIS A 544 8.27 -17.09 -10.44
CA HIS A 544 9.03 -18.31 -10.15
C HIS A 544 8.50 -19.10 -8.95
N GLY A 545 7.38 -18.71 -8.35
CA GLY A 545 6.76 -19.43 -7.25
C GLY A 545 7.43 -19.27 -5.87
N MET A 546 8.45 -18.42 -5.74
CA MET A 546 9.30 -18.29 -4.56
C MET A 546 9.15 -16.96 -3.82
N GLY A 547 9.36 -16.98 -2.50
CA GLY A 547 9.62 -15.79 -1.71
C GLY A 547 10.92 -15.11 -2.13
N GLN A 548 10.89 -13.80 -2.32
CA GLN A 548 12.01 -13.05 -2.90
C GLN A 548 12.90 -12.44 -1.80
N LEU A 549 14.05 -13.07 -1.54
CA LEU A 549 15.13 -12.47 -0.76
C LEU A 549 15.82 -11.37 -1.60
N PHE A 550 16.09 -11.66 -2.87
CA PHE A 550 16.55 -10.71 -3.88
C PHE A 550 15.38 -10.30 -4.79
N GLY A 551 15.08 -9.00 -4.87
CA GLY A 551 13.89 -8.47 -5.54
C GLY A 551 14.22 -7.48 -6.67
N PRO A 552 14.49 -7.93 -7.91
CA PRO A 552 15.03 -7.09 -8.98
C PRO A 552 14.06 -6.05 -9.58
N GLY A 553 12.82 -5.97 -9.08
CA GLY A 553 11.79 -5.07 -9.62
C GLY A 553 11.84 -3.64 -9.09
N LEU A 554 12.51 -3.38 -7.97
CA LEU A 554 12.45 -2.09 -7.26
C LEU A 554 13.31 -1.01 -7.92
N ASN A 555 13.00 0.26 -7.70
CA ASN A 555 13.68 1.38 -8.35
C ASN A 555 15.05 1.68 -7.72
N ASP A 556 15.21 1.40 -6.43
CA ASP A 556 16.36 1.77 -5.59
C ASP A 556 17.23 0.56 -5.17
N GLY A 557 17.00 -0.61 -5.79
CA GLY A 557 17.90 -1.76 -5.69
C GLY A 557 17.23 -3.09 -5.33
N PRO A 558 17.86 -4.24 -5.66
CA PRO A 558 17.31 -5.57 -5.41
C PRO A 558 17.47 -6.07 -3.97
N PHE A 559 18.41 -5.48 -3.22
CA PHE A 559 18.53 -5.60 -1.77
C PHE A 559 18.33 -4.23 -1.11
N PRO A 560 17.66 -4.17 0.04
CA PRO A 560 17.62 -2.96 0.86
C PRO A 560 19.02 -2.44 1.23
N GLU A 561 19.20 -1.13 1.11
CA GLU A 561 20.41 -0.42 1.52
C GLU A 561 20.02 0.83 2.31
N HIS A 562 20.82 1.17 3.33
CA HIS A 562 20.64 2.38 4.13
C HIS A 562 21.00 3.62 3.33
N TYR A 563 20.05 4.54 3.24
CA TYR A 563 20.25 5.91 2.80
C TYR A 563 19.52 6.85 3.76
N GLU A 564 20.11 8.00 4.05
CA GLU A 564 19.52 9.03 4.90
C GLU A 564 18.33 9.72 4.21
N ALA A 565 17.39 10.19 5.03
CA ALA A 565 16.31 11.07 4.62
C ALA A 565 16.85 12.33 3.91
N MET A 566 16.05 12.97 3.06
CA MET A 566 16.52 14.12 2.27
C MET A 566 16.97 15.30 3.12
N GLU A 567 16.40 15.42 4.32
CA GLU A 567 16.87 16.31 5.37
C GLU A 567 17.36 15.44 6.53
N CYS A 568 18.63 15.56 6.92
CA CYS A 568 19.22 14.69 7.93
C CYS A 568 20.23 15.44 8.82
N PRO A 569 20.47 14.94 10.05
CA PRO A 569 21.34 15.59 11.03
C PRO A 569 22.83 15.20 10.90
N ILE A 570 23.20 14.37 9.90
CA ILE A 570 24.56 13.86 9.72
C ILE A 570 25.12 14.16 8.34
N GLU A 571 26.41 14.47 8.25
CA GLU A 571 27.07 14.84 6.99
C GLU A 571 27.39 13.65 6.09
N LYS A 572 27.53 12.45 6.67
CA LYS A 572 27.99 11.24 5.96
C LYS A 572 27.18 10.03 6.38
N ASN A 573 26.85 9.19 5.40
CA ASN A 573 26.27 7.88 5.64
C ASN A 573 27.38 6.93 6.18
N PRO A 574 27.23 6.33 7.37
CA PRO A 574 28.25 5.43 7.93
C PRO A 574 28.47 4.13 7.14
N LEU A 575 27.59 3.76 6.22
CA LEU A 575 27.61 2.50 5.47
C LEU A 575 28.13 2.63 4.03
N SER A 576 28.11 3.82 3.44
CA SER A 576 28.52 4.02 2.04
C SER A 576 28.78 5.51 1.70
N ASP A 577 29.41 5.75 0.54
CA ASP A 577 29.63 7.10 0.01
C ASP A 577 28.32 7.79 -0.47
N GLN A 578 27.22 7.04 -0.61
CA GLN A 578 25.93 7.54 -1.05
C GLN A 578 25.06 7.93 0.15
N LEU A 579 24.86 9.24 0.35
CA LEU A 579 24.10 9.76 1.50
C LEU A 579 22.61 9.47 1.40
N HIS A 580 21.95 10.02 0.38
CA HIS A 580 20.51 9.87 0.14
C HIS A 580 20.23 8.83 -0.94
N SER A 581 18.99 8.31 -0.98
CA SER A 581 18.63 7.36 -2.02
C SER A 581 18.79 7.98 -3.41
N PRO A 582 19.52 7.31 -4.33
CA PRO A 582 19.93 7.90 -5.60
C PRO A 582 18.76 8.10 -6.58
N THR A 583 17.60 7.51 -6.30
CA THR A 583 16.41 7.52 -7.17
C THR A 583 15.22 8.29 -6.59
N VAL A 584 15.43 9.04 -5.51
CA VAL A 584 14.41 9.90 -4.91
C VAL A 584 13.82 10.88 -5.93
N PRO A 585 12.49 11.08 -5.97
CA PRO A 585 11.84 12.11 -6.77
C PRO A 585 12.27 13.50 -6.30
N MET A 586 12.61 14.35 -7.26
CA MET A 586 12.94 15.76 -7.03
C MET A 586 11.95 16.65 -7.80
N TYR A 587 11.39 17.62 -7.09
CA TYR A 587 10.54 18.68 -7.64
C TYR A 587 11.30 20.00 -7.59
N THR A 588 10.94 20.95 -8.47
CA THR A 588 11.77 22.15 -8.72
C THR A 588 11.02 23.47 -8.53
N SER A 589 9.79 23.45 -8.00
CA SER A 589 9.07 24.70 -7.74
C SER A 589 9.73 25.45 -6.57
N ALA A 590 9.50 26.76 -6.48
CA ALA A 590 10.00 27.56 -5.35
C ALA A 590 9.50 27.09 -3.97
N ALA A 591 8.44 26.28 -3.93
CA ALA A 591 7.91 25.70 -2.70
C ALA A 591 8.61 24.40 -2.28
N ASP A 592 9.39 23.77 -3.17
CA ASP A 592 10.08 22.49 -2.94
C ASP A 592 11.44 22.70 -2.25
N GLN A 593 11.38 23.13 -0.99
CA GLN A 593 12.54 23.49 -0.19
C GLN A 593 12.90 22.40 0.82
N PHE A 594 14.19 22.10 0.92
CA PHE A 594 14.80 21.22 1.92
C PHE A 594 15.76 22.03 2.78
N ALA A 595 15.83 21.74 4.08
CA ALA A 595 16.95 22.20 4.88
C ALA A 595 18.25 21.58 4.33
N ALA A 596 19.35 22.33 4.37
CA ALA A 596 20.65 21.74 4.07
C ALA A 596 20.97 20.62 5.08
N THR A 597 21.78 19.65 4.67
CA THR A 597 22.33 18.65 5.60
C THR A 597 23.02 19.38 6.76
N CYS A 598 22.69 18.99 8.00
CA CYS A 598 23.21 19.65 9.20
C CYS A 598 22.95 21.16 9.28
N ASP A 599 21.86 21.67 8.69
CA ASP A 599 21.51 23.10 8.76
C ASP A 599 21.33 23.55 10.23
N PRO A 600 22.14 24.48 10.74
CA PRO A 600 22.05 24.94 12.13
C PRO A 600 20.75 25.70 12.43
N LYS A 601 20.02 26.16 11.40
CA LYS A 601 18.71 26.78 11.58
C LYS A 601 17.62 25.77 11.94
N TYR A 602 17.78 24.51 11.55
CA TYR A 602 16.82 23.42 11.75
C TYR A 602 17.53 22.18 12.30
N PRO A 603 18.06 22.22 13.54
CA PRO A 603 18.96 21.18 14.04
C PRO A 603 18.24 19.93 14.60
N TYR A 604 16.91 19.90 14.64
CA TYR A 604 16.16 18.83 15.31
C TYR A 604 15.45 17.93 14.30
N VAL A 605 15.54 16.62 14.50
CA VAL A 605 14.79 15.64 13.69
C VAL A 605 13.34 15.65 14.15
N CYS A 606 12.44 15.93 13.22
CA CYS A 606 11.01 16.00 13.46
C CYS A 606 10.29 14.83 12.78
N SER A 607 9.26 14.32 13.47
CA SER A 607 8.40 13.26 12.97
C SER A 607 6.93 13.60 13.24
N THR A 608 6.05 13.22 12.31
CA THR A 608 4.60 13.32 12.52
C THR A 608 3.97 11.97 12.86
N TYR A 609 3.02 11.94 13.77
CA TYR A 609 2.30 10.71 14.16
C TYR A 609 0.86 11.00 14.59
N ARG A 610 0.23 10.01 15.23
CA ARG A 610 -1.17 10.02 15.67
C ARG A 610 -1.24 9.91 17.18
N VAL A 611 -2.34 10.41 17.72
CA VAL A 611 -2.85 10.05 19.05
C VAL A 611 -4.11 9.20 18.89
N SER A 612 -4.46 8.44 19.93
CA SER A 612 -5.59 7.51 19.92
C SER A 612 -6.94 8.21 19.70
N GLU A 613 -7.07 9.42 20.21
CA GLU A 613 -8.32 10.19 20.32
C GLU A 613 -8.70 10.90 19.02
N HIS A 614 -7.80 10.95 18.03
CA HIS A 614 -8.03 11.65 16.78
C HIS A 614 -7.79 10.79 15.54
N TRP A 615 -8.60 11.06 14.52
CA TRP A 615 -8.58 10.32 13.26
C TRP A 615 -8.04 11.17 12.11
N GLN A 616 -6.94 10.72 11.51
CA GLN A 616 -6.28 11.39 10.39
C GLN A 616 -6.01 12.88 10.62
N THR A 617 -6.47 13.79 9.75
CA THR A 617 -6.34 15.25 9.93
C THR A 617 -7.25 15.80 11.04
N GLY A 618 -7.92 14.91 11.78
CA GLY A 618 -8.90 15.22 12.80
C GLY A 618 -10.23 15.74 12.24
N LEU A 619 -10.44 15.76 10.93
CA LEU A 619 -11.68 16.31 10.35
C LEU A 619 -12.95 15.68 10.94
N MET A 620 -12.92 14.38 11.22
CA MET A 620 -14.05 13.68 11.82
C MET A 620 -14.12 13.83 13.35
N THR A 621 -12.98 14.01 14.01
CA THR A 621 -12.85 13.90 15.48
C THR A 621 -12.74 15.24 16.19
N ARG A 622 -12.17 16.27 15.57
CA ARG A 622 -12.10 17.65 16.11
C ARG A 622 -13.49 18.29 16.29
N PRO A 623 -14.49 18.02 15.44
CA PRO A 623 -15.86 18.47 15.70
C PRO A 623 -16.59 17.72 16.82
N GLN A 624 -16.01 16.65 17.38
CA GLN A 624 -16.65 15.82 18.42
C GLN A 624 -16.21 16.31 19.81
N PRO A 625 -17.11 16.88 20.64
CA PRO A 625 -16.73 17.52 21.90
C PRO A 625 -15.95 16.62 22.85
N TRP A 626 -16.32 15.34 23.00
CA TRP A 626 -15.63 14.41 23.90
C TRP A 626 -14.20 14.09 23.46
N LEU A 627 -13.95 14.01 22.15
CA LEU A 627 -12.60 13.74 21.65
C LEU A 627 -11.73 14.99 21.69
N LEU A 628 -12.33 16.15 21.40
CA LEU A 628 -11.65 17.43 21.52
C LEU A 628 -11.34 17.78 22.98
N GLU A 629 -12.19 17.41 23.95
CA GLU A 629 -11.91 17.56 25.38
C GLU A 629 -10.64 16.79 25.79
N LEU A 630 -10.44 15.58 25.27
CA LEU A 630 -9.26 14.75 25.57
C LEU A 630 -7.98 15.27 24.92
N GLN A 631 -8.06 15.76 23.68
CA GLN A 631 -6.92 16.25 22.91
C GLN A 631 -7.28 17.58 22.20
N PRO A 632 -7.24 18.71 22.92
CA PRO A 632 -7.84 19.97 22.43
C PRO A 632 -6.97 20.77 21.46
N GLN A 633 -5.64 20.59 21.48
CA GLN A 633 -4.69 21.47 20.81
C GLN A 633 -3.53 20.70 20.21
N VAL A 634 -2.93 21.24 19.16
CA VAL A 634 -1.68 20.71 18.63
C VAL A 634 -0.58 20.87 19.67
N PHE A 635 0.23 19.83 19.82
CA PHE A 635 1.35 19.80 20.76
C PHE A 635 2.63 19.34 20.07
N VAL A 636 3.77 19.67 20.67
CA VAL A 636 5.08 19.13 20.27
C VAL A 636 5.71 18.43 21.45
N GLU A 637 6.05 17.16 21.27
CA GLU A 637 6.73 16.36 22.29
C GLU A 637 8.25 16.51 22.14
N MET A 638 8.93 16.70 23.26
CA MET A 638 10.38 16.85 23.31
C MET A 638 10.97 16.31 24.60
N SER A 639 12.28 16.07 24.60
CA SER A 639 13.00 15.59 25.78
C SER A 639 13.21 16.70 26.82
N GLU A 640 13.40 16.32 28.08
CA GLU A 640 13.76 17.24 29.18
C GLU A 640 15.06 18.00 28.89
N GLU A 641 16.01 17.34 28.23
CA GLU A 641 17.30 17.90 27.85
C GLU A 641 17.17 19.00 26.78
N LEU A 642 16.35 18.76 25.74
CA LEU A 642 16.07 19.79 24.73
C LEU A 642 15.30 20.97 25.33
N ALA A 643 14.30 20.69 26.16
CA ALA A 643 13.52 21.72 26.83
C ALA A 643 14.43 22.62 27.69
N LYS A 644 15.36 22.04 28.47
CA LYS A 644 16.36 22.79 29.24
C LYS A 644 17.28 23.61 28.33
N LEU A 645 17.77 23.04 27.22
CA LEU A 645 18.62 23.74 26.25
C LEU A 645 17.92 24.98 25.67
N LYS A 646 16.60 24.91 25.48
CA LYS A 646 15.78 25.97 24.87
C LYS A 646 15.00 26.81 25.88
N ASN A 647 15.22 26.56 27.17
CA ASN A 647 14.51 27.19 28.29
C ASN A 647 12.97 27.03 28.21
N ILE A 648 12.46 25.97 27.57
CA ILE A 648 11.02 25.73 27.37
C ILE A 648 10.45 25.00 28.60
N GLN A 649 9.31 25.49 29.11
CA GLN A 649 8.57 24.83 30.18
C GLN A 649 7.49 23.90 29.63
N ASN A 650 7.15 22.85 30.38
CA ASN A 650 6.04 21.97 30.03
C ASN A 650 4.73 22.77 30.00
N GLY A 651 3.92 22.61 28.95
CA GLY A 651 2.67 23.34 28.74
C GLY A 651 2.83 24.73 28.09
N GLU A 652 4.06 25.21 27.88
CA GLU A 652 4.31 26.49 27.23
C GLU A 652 3.96 26.42 25.73
N ARG A 653 3.40 27.50 25.17
CA ARG A 653 3.21 27.63 23.70
C ARG A 653 4.53 27.97 23.04
N VAL A 654 4.90 27.17 22.04
CA VAL A 654 6.15 27.27 21.28
C VAL A 654 5.86 27.34 19.79
N ILE A 655 6.83 27.83 19.03
CA ILE A 655 6.79 27.82 17.56
C ILE A 655 7.67 26.68 17.08
N VAL A 656 7.10 25.79 16.26
CA VAL A 656 7.86 24.79 15.50
C VAL A 656 7.96 25.26 14.06
N SER A 657 9.17 25.29 13.51
CA SER A 657 9.42 25.86 12.19
C SER A 657 10.36 25.02 11.34
N THR A 658 10.23 25.20 10.03
CA THR A 658 11.04 24.59 8.99
C THR A 658 11.21 25.57 7.82
N VAL A 659 12.00 25.23 6.78
CA VAL A 659 12.06 26.09 5.58
C VAL A 659 10.72 26.21 4.84
N ARG A 660 9.76 25.30 5.07
CA ARG A 660 8.42 25.34 4.43
C ARG A 660 7.41 26.24 5.15
N GLY A 661 7.59 26.47 6.45
CA GLY A 661 6.58 27.12 7.28
C GLY A 661 6.74 26.83 8.77
N SER A 662 5.76 27.28 9.55
CA SER A 662 5.75 27.16 11.00
C SER A 662 4.34 27.07 11.55
N LEU A 663 4.20 26.53 12.76
CA LEU A 663 2.95 26.50 13.52
C LEU A 663 3.23 26.65 15.02
N GLU A 664 2.23 27.15 15.76
CA GLU A 664 2.28 27.17 17.22
C GLU A 664 1.80 25.83 17.78
N ALA A 665 2.49 25.31 18.79
CA ALA A 665 2.13 24.06 19.46
C ALA A 665 2.36 24.17 20.98
N THR A 666 1.65 23.38 21.76
CA THR A 666 1.86 23.26 23.20
C THR A 666 3.02 22.30 23.46
N ALA A 667 4.04 22.71 24.22
CA ALA A 667 5.18 21.85 24.52
C ALA A 667 4.79 20.76 25.54
N ILE A 668 5.03 19.50 25.19
CA ILE A 668 4.98 18.36 26.11
C ILE A 668 6.43 17.93 26.37
N VAL A 669 6.95 18.31 27.53
CA VAL A 669 8.30 17.95 27.97
C VAL A 669 8.22 16.62 28.70
N THR A 670 8.91 15.61 28.19
CA THR A 670 8.71 14.23 28.65
C THR A 670 9.97 13.39 28.58
N LYS A 671 10.06 12.38 29.46
CA LYS A 671 11.11 11.35 29.44
C LYS A 671 10.94 10.33 28.31
N ARG A 672 9.78 10.31 27.65
CA ARG A 672 9.49 9.42 26.50
C ARG A 672 10.33 9.77 25.27
N PHE A 673 10.75 11.03 25.16
CA PHE A 673 11.70 11.49 24.15
C PHE A 673 13.07 11.61 24.80
N LYS A 674 14.11 11.16 24.10
CA LYS A 674 15.49 11.20 24.58
C LYS A 674 16.45 11.63 23.46
N PRO A 675 17.52 12.37 23.80
CA PRO A 675 18.60 12.60 22.87
C PRO A 675 19.23 11.27 22.46
N MET A 676 19.60 11.15 21.19
CA MET A 676 20.21 9.96 20.61
C MET A 676 21.62 10.30 20.15
N ASN A 677 22.59 9.42 20.40
CA ASN A 677 23.93 9.54 19.82
C ASN A 677 23.95 8.81 18.48
N ILE A 678 23.94 9.57 17.38
CA ILE A 678 23.92 9.04 16.02
C ILE A 678 25.22 9.48 15.34
N ALA A 679 26.06 8.51 14.99
CA ALA A 679 27.35 8.71 14.35
C ALA A 679 28.26 9.73 15.08
N GLY A 680 28.19 9.80 16.41
CA GLY A 680 28.94 10.76 17.23
C GLY A 680 28.25 12.11 17.45
N THR A 681 27.09 12.33 16.84
CA THR A 681 26.28 13.54 16.99
C THR A 681 25.13 13.30 17.96
N ILE A 682 24.94 14.21 18.92
CA ILE A 682 23.75 14.21 19.76
C ILE A 682 22.59 14.82 18.98
N VAL A 683 21.64 13.97 18.59
CA VAL A 683 20.42 14.33 17.87
C VAL A 683 19.27 14.41 18.86
N TYR A 684 18.47 15.48 18.77
CA TYR A 684 17.26 15.66 19.58
C TYR A 684 16.02 15.46 18.69
N PRO A 685 15.28 14.34 18.86
CA PRO A 685 14.01 14.16 18.18
C PRO A 685 12.93 15.05 18.80
N ILE A 686 12.05 15.57 17.95
CA ILE A 686 10.78 16.20 18.32
C ILE A 686 9.61 15.55 17.57
N GLY A 687 8.41 15.65 18.13
CA GLY A 687 7.26 14.93 17.63
C GLY A 687 5.98 15.74 17.59
N LEU A 688 5.21 15.68 16.51
CA LEU A 688 3.91 16.36 16.40
C LEU A 688 2.78 15.41 15.95
N PRO A 689 1.58 15.49 16.54
CA PRO A 689 0.39 14.89 15.96
C PRO A 689 -0.04 15.65 14.70
N TYR A 690 -0.36 14.94 13.63
CA TYR A 690 -0.86 15.56 12.38
C TYR A 690 -2.40 15.69 12.33
N ASN A 691 -3.03 15.69 13.49
CA ASN A 691 -4.47 15.57 13.67
C ASN A 691 -5.23 16.91 13.69
N TYR A 692 -4.57 18.02 13.36
CA TYR A 692 -5.08 19.37 13.54
C TYR A 692 -5.14 20.18 12.24
N GLY A 693 -5.88 21.29 12.29
CA GLY A 693 -6.06 22.21 11.16
C GLY A 693 -6.91 23.40 11.57
N TRP A 694 -6.80 24.49 10.82
CA TRP A 694 -7.39 25.79 11.19
C TRP A 694 -8.93 25.82 11.21
N ARG A 695 -9.64 24.85 10.60
CA ARG A 695 -11.11 24.93 10.50
C ARG A 695 -11.81 24.55 11.80
N TRP A 696 -11.26 23.57 12.53
CA TRP A 696 -11.82 22.99 13.75
C TRP A 696 -10.72 22.81 14.82
N PRO A 697 -10.97 23.13 16.10
CA PRO A 697 -12.08 23.95 16.56
C PRO A 697 -12.04 25.34 15.91
N VAL A 698 -13.19 26.01 15.82
CA VAL A 698 -13.37 27.30 15.09
C VAL A 698 -12.58 28.48 15.70
N SER A 699 -11.71 28.20 16.67
CA SER A 699 -10.69 29.13 17.18
C SER A 699 -9.76 29.68 16.09
N GLY A 700 -9.51 28.90 15.01
CA GLY A 700 -8.55 29.24 13.97
C GLY A 700 -7.08 29.23 14.39
N SER A 701 -6.76 28.84 15.64
CA SER A 701 -5.41 28.94 16.22
C SER A 701 -4.54 27.71 15.99
N GLU A 702 -5.16 26.55 15.77
CA GLU A 702 -4.46 25.29 15.56
C GLU A 702 -4.18 25.04 14.09
N GLU A 703 -3.07 24.37 13.75
CA GLU A 703 -2.71 24.14 12.36
C GLU A 703 -2.18 22.74 12.04
N SER A 704 -2.16 22.40 10.75
CA SER A 704 -1.64 21.11 10.28
C SER A 704 -0.13 21.03 10.43
N ALA A 705 0.34 19.94 11.03
CA ALA A 705 1.77 19.60 11.07
C ALA A 705 2.40 19.47 9.67
N ASN A 706 1.60 19.25 8.62
CA ASN A 706 2.10 19.18 7.26
C ASN A 706 2.53 20.54 6.68
N LEU A 707 2.31 21.66 7.38
CA LEU A 707 3.03 22.91 7.09
C LEU A 707 4.56 22.74 7.18
N LEU A 708 5.02 21.77 7.98
CA LEU A 708 6.43 21.53 8.27
C LEU A 708 7.06 20.49 7.33
N THR A 709 6.27 19.57 6.79
CA THR A 709 6.78 18.41 6.03
C THR A 709 7.26 18.77 4.61
N ALA A 710 8.22 18.00 4.09
CA ALA A 710 8.79 18.20 2.77
C ALA A 710 7.93 17.60 1.64
N SER A 711 7.98 18.20 0.46
CA SER A 711 7.34 17.72 -0.77
C SER A 711 8.29 16.78 -1.55
N THR A 712 8.66 15.65 -0.96
CA THR A 712 9.33 14.51 -1.63
C THR A 712 8.82 13.19 -1.04
N GLY A 713 9.18 12.05 -1.64
CA GLY A 713 8.69 10.76 -1.20
C GLY A 713 9.48 9.55 -1.68
N ASP A 714 8.95 8.38 -1.42
CA ASP A 714 9.54 7.08 -1.73
C ASP A 714 9.88 6.92 -3.22
N SER A 715 11.05 6.32 -3.50
CA SER A 715 11.54 6.09 -4.87
C SER A 715 10.64 5.22 -5.75
N ASN A 716 9.77 4.41 -5.16
CA ASN A 716 8.92 3.46 -5.86
C ASN A 716 7.46 3.94 -5.94
N THR A 717 6.94 4.48 -4.84
CA THR A 717 5.52 4.75 -4.64
C THR A 717 5.17 6.23 -4.62
N ARG A 718 6.16 7.12 -4.43
CA ARG A 718 5.98 8.56 -4.23
C ARG A 718 5.19 8.93 -2.96
N ILE A 719 5.07 8.01 -1.99
CA ILE A 719 4.49 8.31 -0.67
C ILE A 719 5.42 9.30 0.06
N PRO A 720 4.90 10.39 0.65
CA PRO A 720 5.74 11.48 1.13
C PRO A 720 6.57 11.14 2.37
N GLU A 721 7.72 11.81 2.49
CA GLU A 721 8.60 11.77 3.66
C GLU A 721 8.07 12.70 4.75
N THR A 722 7.40 12.11 5.74
CA THR A 722 6.72 12.85 6.84
C THR A 722 7.06 12.27 8.22
N LYS A 723 7.95 11.27 8.26
CA LYS A 723 8.43 10.62 9.48
C LYS A 723 9.83 11.07 9.89
N THR A 724 10.58 11.69 8.98
CA THR A 724 11.92 12.18 9.21
C THR A 724 12.13 13.44 8.36
N PHE A 725 12.22 14.60 9.00
CA PHE A 725 12.57 15.87 8.37
C PHE A 725 13.18 16.80 9.42
N MET A 726 13.87 17.86 9.00
CA MET A 726 14.57 18.74 9.94
C MET A 726 13.69 19.95 10.32
N ALA A 727 13.73 20.34 11.60
CA ALA A 727 12.94 21.44 12.16
C ALA A 727 13.68 22.18 13.29
N ASN A 728 13.11 23.31 13.69
CA ASN A 728 13.49 24.06 14.89
C ASN A 728 12.30 24.20 15.84
N VAL A 729 12.59 24.46 17.11
CA VAL A 729 11.60 24.83 18.12
C VAL A 729 12.10 26.03 18.91
N SER A 730 11.23 27.02 19.14
CA SER A 730 11.56 28.22 19.92
C SER A 730 10.38 28.65 20.79
N LYS A 731 10.67 29.43 21.84
CA LYS A 731 9.61 30.18 22.53
C LYS A 731 8.90 31.11 21.55
N LYS A 732 7.64 31.38 21.83
CA LYS A 732 6.85 32.39 21.14
C LYS A 732 7.38 33.80 21.42
#